data_AF-A0A8H6X7T4-F1
#
_entry.id   AF-A0A8H6X7T4-F1
#
_cell.length_a   1.000
_cell.length_b   1.000
_cell.length_c   1.000
_cell.angle_alpha   90.00
_cell.angle_beta   90.00
_cell.angle_gamma   90.00
#
_symmetry.space_group_name_H-M   'P 1'
#
loop_
_entity.id
_entity.type
_entity.pdbx_description
1 polymer ?
#
loop_
_entity_poly.entity_id
_entity_poly.type
_entity_poly.pdbx_seq_one_letter_code
_entity_poly.pdbx_strand_id
1 'polypeptide(L)'
;MRLFSVLLSLSLCALAEAGQTIVDSQQPFSLFDEPPFLNARLDSAILDILKEFKTPGGVGVAVVRKTPQGTWQLESKGYGNATVHGGKITADTLFAIGSNSKLFDVFATGLLISNETLTPRVSWTSKLASLIPKWKLMDPVATSESTIVDLMSHRTGLPRHDYMIPLDIYPAEVISRLQYVRPSTGFRENTQYNNNMYIVLSHLPKLLVNTAFEEYVHDNIFAPLGMDDTTYFYADAVKTGRLADGFLREDANVTRDPFAQGTIRALPFWDQSIKGHVRSGPGGIISSARDMAIWLQMLLMDGKSRSNETVIPAEVIRKAATGATVYTPIAQYPELSPLVYGGGQMRGTYRGYEMIEHGGAENGFRTQVTRFPSQNFGISVLSNEENLGNAIMESVKYRIIDEAFQLEPVDWPARHVTAYMPGWSTPYHRRRLPRGPNAEAPDMPYTQLAGVYMHAAYGTLDFCLFWENTTTGSACVALVDEVAVQLPAVVEPDVPTLIARWNTSATNYMRLAHYDGNVFNLTALHSYPTEVPGKFWVRKTDGYRAEFEVKGEEIGFAPIGKGGGLVHSDATLRMSYGDHEFTWLKEFGPVYQVKGCFGQNRLMVSDPLALQYILNSPHFGHGPTLENVMNLMFDQNAVMAAKGETHKRLRAALNIGFTSSAVRNYQPIFERVAEKITERLDKCSGSRTDLYPILSPATLSAISEAVLGCSTRDLGEEFVANNERMMTLSSNQSSTQIIADAIASRLPKMVWRAAVHLPTATFKVLRAVKVLANQIGRQAVADKLAAIQQGVNTRTDVFGMLLDPEQSDMKKNVLTEDELVAQTGILMIGGQDTVTNTLVFGCLELARHPEFQHQLRAEIHASLRGPASTSSYESMVETIKIQWDVDQLIVALQETLRLYPPGVLPERIAVQDTVIPLTDGIKNSTGEVMNHIPVQKGQVVHVAIASYQRLQSRWGDDAHQFRPSRWIDGTVVQGQAVGPYGNLLTFLGGPRVCLGWRFAILEMQVFFSELIGTFSFALPEDHCLRTLNANTLILVTPSGEKAAPLYITRI
;
A
#
# COMPACT_ATOMS: atom_id res chain seq x y z
N MET A 1 36.98 -43.45 79.89
CA MET A 1 37.33 -42.05 80.19
C MET A 1 37.82 -41.37 78.92
N ARG A 2 36.98 -41.40 77.89
CA ARG A 2 37.40 -41.70 76.52
C ARG A 2 36.97 -40.59 75.57
N LEU A 3 37.96 -40.15 74.80
CA LEU A 3 37.91 -39.85 73.37
C LEU A 3 36.65 -39.12 72.90
N PHE A 4 36.67 -37.82 73.12
CA PHE A 4 35.86 -36.87 72.38
C PHE A 4 36.47 -36.67 70.98
N SER A 5 35.98 -37.47 70.04
CA SER A 5 35.92 -37.12 68.63
C SER A 5 34.51 -36.59 68.39
N VAL A 6 34.39 -35.47 67.67
CA VAL A 6 33.25 -35.04 66.83
C VAL A 6 33.17 -33.50 66.82
N LEU A 7 33.33 -32.95 65.61
CA LEU A 7 32.89 -31.63 65.12
C LEU A 7 33.62 -30.37 65.62
N LEU A 8 34.53 -29.86 64.78
CA LEU A 8 34.36 -28.52 64.21
C LEU A 8 35.15 -28.40 62.89
N SER A 9 34.43 -28.41 61.78
CA SER A 9 34.92 -28.25 60.41
C SER A 9 34.06 -27.18 59.74
N LEU A 10 34.59 -25.97 59.57
CA LEU A 10 34.15 -24.93 58.63
C LEU A 10 35.06 -23.68 58.76
N SER A 11 35.50 -23.14 57.61
CA SER A 11 36.10 -21.78 57.40
C SER A 11 37.53 -21.59 57.95
N LEU A 12 38.63 -22.01 57.32
CA LEU A 12 39.13 -21.90 55.92
C LEU A 12 39.60 -20.48 55.52
N CYS A 13 40.92 -20.31 55.64
CA CYS A 13 41.87 -19.56 54.81
C CYS A 13 41.51 -18.15 54.34
N ALA A 14 42.02 -17.15 55.09
CA ALA A 14 42.21 -15.80 54.61
C ALA A 14 43.68 -15.57 54.19
N LEU A 15 43.83 -15.24 52.90
CA LEU A 15 44.71 -14.20 52.35
C LEU A 15 46.23 -14.46 52.34
N ALA A 16 46.63 -15.28 51.38
CA ALA A 16 47.90 -15.14 50.68
C ALA A 16 47.68 -15.44 49.19
N GLU A 17 47.31 -14.43 48.41
CA GLU A 17 47.51 -14.41 46.94
C GLU A 17 47.26 -13.00 46.40
N ALA A 18 48.34 -12.25 46.24
CA ALA A 18 48.39 -11.09 45.35
C ALA A 18 48.41 -11.63 43.91
N GLY A 19 47.22 -11.87 43.35
CA GLY A 19 47.04 -12.25 41.95
C GLY A 19 46.85 -11.01 41.07
N GLN A 20 47.75 -10.84 40.11
CA GLN A 20 47.60 -9.91 38.98
C GLN A 20 46.21 -10.04 38.35
N THR A 21 45.45 -8.94 38.34
CA THR A 21 44.33 -8.78 37.42
C THR A 21 44.93 -8.65 36.03
N ILE A 22 44.98 -9.78 35.29
CA ILE A 22 45.22 -9.76 33.85
C ILE A 22 44.02 -9.04 33.25
N VAL A 23 44.17 -7.75 32.98
CA VAL A 23 43.37 -7.07 31.97
C VAL A 23 43.63 -7.84 30.68
N ASP A 24 42.60 -8.46 30.12
CA ASP A 24 42.67 -9.17 28.84
C ASP A 24 42.84 -8.12 27.73
N SER A 25 44.04 -7.52 27.67
CA SER A 25 44.34 -6.36 26.84
C SER A 25 44.71 -6.82 25.45
N GLN A 26 43.78 -6.72 24.51
CA GLN A 26 44.14 -6.77 23.08
C GLN A 26 45.24 -5.74 22.80
N GLN A 27 46.28 -6.12 22.06
CA GLN A 27 47.22 -5.12 21.52
C GLN A 27 46.48 -4.30 20.45
N PRO A 28 46.59 -2.96 20.45
CA PRO A 28 46.04 -2.17 19.36
C PRO A 28 46.69 -2.60 18.05
N PHE A 29 45.92 -2.68 16.97
CA PHE A 29 46.52 -2.79 15.64
C PHE A 29 47.26 -1.48 15.36
N SER A 30 48.58 -1.54 15.26
CA SER A 30 49.46 -0.43 14.89
C SER A 30 50.27 -0.82 13.67
N LEU A 31 50.44 0.11 12.73
CA LEU A 31 51.30 -0.06 11.56
C LEU A 31 52.76 0.37 11.80
N PHE A 32 53.11 0.86 13.00
CA PHE A 32 54.43 1.44 13.31
C PHE A 32 54.94 1.09 14.73
N ASP A 33 56.28 1.09 14.90
CA ASP A 33 57.01 0.74 16.14
C ASP A 33 57.04 1.84 17.22
N GLU A 34 56.26 2.91 17.08
CA GLU A 34 56.12 3.93 18.14
C GLU A 34 55.18 3.46 19.26
N PRO A 35 55.33 3.96 20.50
CA PRO A 35 54.44 3.58 21.59
C PRO A 35 52.98 3.96 21.27
N PRO A 36 52.02 3.04 21.44
CA PRO A 36 50.64 3.26 21.03
C PRO A 36 50.00 4.37 21.84
N PHE A 37 49.24 5.23 21.16
CA PHE A 37 48.40 6.22 21.79
C PHE A 37 47.29 5.56 22.62
N LEU A 38 46.64 4.53 22.09
CA LEU A 38 45.71 3.65 22.82
C LEU A 38 46.47 2.71 23.77
N ASN A 39 46.99 3.28 24.84
CA ASN A 39 47.78 2.61 25.87
C ASN A 39 46.91 2.12 27.05
N ALA A 40 47.54 1.42 28.00
CA ALA A 40 46.89 0.85 29.18
C ALA A 40 46.10 1.87 30.03
N ARG A 41 46.53 3.15 30.07
CA ARG A 41 45.81 4.20 30.82
C ARG A 41 44.48 4.54 30.13
N LEU A 42 44.49 4.75 28.81
CA LEU A 42 43.26 4.99 28.05
C LEU A 42 42.38 3.75 28.01
N ASP A 43 42.96 2.55 27.91
CA ASP A 43 42.22 1.29 27.99
C ASP A 43 41.42 1.20 29.29
N SER A 44 42.07 1.46 30.43
CA SER A 44 41.41 1.46 31.73
C SER A 44 40.29 2.50 31.78
N ALA A 45 40.54 3.72 31.30
CA ALA A 45 39.53 4.78 31.30
C ALA A 45 38.31 4.42 30.45
N ILE A 46 38.49 3.79 29.28
CA ILE A 46 37.39 3.33 28.42
C ILE A 46 36.60 2.23 29.13
N LEU A 47 37.28 1.24 29.72
CA LEU A 47 36.62 0.16 30.46
C LEU A 47 35.86 0.66 31.69
N ASP A 48 36.39 1.67 32.39
CA ASP A 48 35.73 2.31 33.52
C ASP A 48 34.45 3.03 33.08
N ILE A 49 34.47 3.74 31.94
CA ILE A 49 33.28 4.35 31.33
C ILE A 49 32.23 3.27 31.03
N LEU A 50 32.61 2.17 30.36
CA LEU A 50 31.67 1.08 30.05
C LEU A 50 31.05 0.48 31.33
N LYS A 51 31.86 0.33 32.38
CA LYS A 51 31.43 -0.18 33.69
C LYS A 51 30.50 0.78 34.42
N GLU A 52 30.77 2.09 34.36
CA GLU A 52 29.92 3.13 34.94
C GLU A 52 28.54 3.15 34.29
N PHE A 53 28.49 3.03 32.96
CA PHE A 53 27.24 2.89 32.20
C PHE A 53 26.58 1.50 32.33
N LYS A 54 27.24 0.56 33.04
CA LYS A 54 26.83 -0.83 33.22
C LYS A 54 26.49 -1.55 31.91
N THR A 55 27.09 -1.15 30.80
CA THR A 55 26.70 -1.61 29.45
C THR A 55 26.87 -3.13 29.28
N PRO A 56 25.92 -3.82 28.63
CA PRO A 56 26.08 -5.23 28.30
C PRO A 56 26.98 -5.47 27.07
N GLY A 57 27.11 -4.46 26.20
CA GLY A 57 27.89 -4.49 24.96
C GLY A 57 29.28 -3.91 25.14
N GLY A 58 29.71 -3.09 24.18
CA GLY A 58 30.99 -2.40 24.25
C GLY A 58 31.21 -1.40 23.12
N VAL A 59 32.48 -1.12 22.81
CA VAL A 59 32.89 -0.16 21.79
C VAL A 59 34.10 -0.64 20.97
N GLY A 60 34.06 -0.42 19.66
CA GLY A 60 35.24 -0.36 18.80
C GLY A 60 35.74 1.08 18.70
N VAL A 61 37.04 1.30 18.85
CA VAL A 61 37.66 2.64 18.83
C VAL A 61 38.74 2.68 17.77
N ALA A 62 38.77 3.74 16.98
CA ALA A 62 39.83 4.06 16.04
C ALA A 62 40.38 5.46 16.35
N VAL A 63 41.71 5.61 16.36
CA VAL A 63 42.40 6.90 16.50
C VAL A 63 43.40 7.06 15.36
N VAL A 64 43.34 8.21 14.70
CA VAL A 64 44.25 8.58 13.63
C VAL A 64 44.93 9.88 13.98
N ARG A 65 46.26 9.91 13.93
CA ARG A 65 47.02 11.12 14.23
C ARG A 65 48.27 11.24 13.39
N LYS A 66 48.72 12.48 13.16
CA LYS A 66 50.06 12.75 12.64
C LYS A 66 51.02 12.97 13.81
N THR A 67 52.09 12.19 13.88
CA THR A 67 53.11 12.33 14.92
C THR A 67 53.90 13.62 14.74
N PRO A 68 54.59 14.11 15.79
CA PRO A 68 55.52 15.23 15.66
C PRO A 68 56.61 15.02 14.58
N GLN A 69 56.95 13.76 14.29
CA GLN A 69 57.90 13.34 13.25
C GLN A 69 57.29 13.40 11.83
N GLY A 70 55.99 13.69 11.72
CA GLY A 70 55.28 13.81 10.45
C GLY A 70 54.67 12.51 9.93
N THR A 71 54.79 11.41 10.67
CA THR A 71 54.27 10.07 10.29
C THR A 71 52.79 9.95 10.68
N TRP A 72 51.98 9.31 9.85
CA TRP A 72 50.58 9.00 10.20
C TRP A 72 50.51 7.72 11.02
N GLN A 73 49.88 7.77 12.20
CA GLN A 73 49.56 6.61 13.03
C GLN A 73 48.07 6.32 12.97
N LEU A 74 47.74 5.05 12.71
CA LEU A 74 46.37 4.53 12.71
C LEU A 74 46.34 3.43 13.75
N GLU A 75 45.52 3.61 14.78
CA GLU A 75 45.33 2.65 15.85
C GLU A 75 43.86 2.30 15.96
N SER A 76 43.56 1.02 16.17
CA SER A 76 42.20 0.56 16.40
C SER A 76 42.18 -0.57 17.42
N LYS A 77 41.16 -0.57 18.30
CA LYS A 77 41.01 -1.54 19.38
C LYS A 77 39.55 -1.72 19.79
N GLY A 78 39.22 -2.91 20.29
CA GLY A 78 37.89 -3.26 20.79
C GLY A 78 37.84 -3.40 22.31
N TYR A 79 36.69 -3.04 22.90
CA TYR A 79 36.44 -3.09 24.34
C TYR A 79 35.04 -3.62 24.60
N GLY A 80 34.86 -4.53 25.57
CA GLY A 80 33.55 -5.08 25.93
C GLY A 80 33.10 -6.26 25.05
N ASN A 81 31.79 -6.52 25.04
CA ASN A 81 31.23 -7.71 24.40
C ASN A 81 30.62 -7.42 23.03
N ALA A 82 30.89 -8.29 22.06
CA ALA A 82 30.40 -8.17 20.69
C ALA A 82 29.01 -8.79 20.50
N THR A 83 28.69 -9.88 21.21
CA THR A 83 27.46 -10.66 21.03
C THR A 83 26.84 -11.06 22.37
N VAL A 84 25.53 -11.30 22.39
CA VAL A 84 24.79 -11.66 23.62
C VAL A 84 25.16 -13.05 24.15
N HIS A 85 25.63 -13.94 23.26
CA HIS A 85 26.06 -15.30 23.62
C HIS A 85 27.55 -15.40 24.00
N GLY A 86 28.27 -14.29 24.01
CA GLY A 86 29.69 -14.23 24.33
C GLY A 86 30.58 -14.05 23.10
N GLY A 87 31.61 -13.23 23.27
CA GLY A 87 32.53 -12.79 22.22
C GLY A 87 33.03 -11.38 22.55
N LYS A 88 34.29 -11.09 22.28
CA LYS A 88 34.89 -9.76 22.58
C LYS A 88 34.87 -8.89 21.33
N ILE A 89 34.61 -7.60 21.51
CA ILE A 89 34.82 -6.64 20.44
C ILE A 89 36.32 -6.61 20.13
N THR A 90 36.66 -6.61 18.86
CA THR A 90 38.01 -6.45 18.33
C THR A 90 38.06 -5.24 17.40
N ALA A 91 39.25 -4.88 16.92
CA ALA A 91 39.39 -3.87 15.86
C ALA A 91 38.61 -4.22 14.57
N ASP A 92 38.33 -5.52 14.37
CA ASP A 92 37.76 -6.11 13.17
C ASP A 92 36.26 -6.42 13.30
N THR A 93 35.68 -6.16 14.48
CA THR A 93 34.25 -6.34 14.71
C THR A 93 33.46 -5.36 13.86
N LEU A 94 32.42 -5.85 13.20
CA LEU A 94 31.58 -5.08 12.28
C LEU A 94 30.38 -4.49 13.03
N PHE A 95 30.14 -3.21 12.79
CA PHE A 95 29.03 -2.42 13.32
C PHE A 95 28.35 -1.72 12.15
N ALA A 96 27.03 -1.54 12.20
CA ALA A 96 26.47 -0.56 11.28
C ALA A 96 26.75 0.86 11.79
N ILE A 97 27.27 1.69 10.90
CA ILE A 97 27.70 3.04 11.24
C ILE A 97 26.57 4.07 11.10
N GLY A 98 25.38 3.62 10.69
CA GLY A 98 24.20 4.45 10.56
C GLY A 98 24.46 5.71 9.76
N SER A 99 24.02 6.86 10.28
CA SER A 99 24.09 8.13 9.56
C SER A 99 25.49 8.65 9.23
N ASN A 100 26.57 8.02 9.72
CA ASN A 100 27.91 8.26 9.15
C ASN A 100 28.00 7.87 7.66
N SER A 101 27.11 7.01 7.18
CA SER A 101 26.97 6.63 5.76
C SER A 101 26.68 7.83 4.84
N LYS A 102 26.04 8.89 5.37
CA LYS A 102 25.67 10.09 4.60
C LYS A 102 26.87 10.79 3.96
N LEU A 103 28.04 10.73 4.61
CA LEU A 103 29.23 11.35 4.05
C LEU A 103 29.73 10.61 2.81
N PHE A 104 29.57 9.27 2.77
CA PHE A 104 29.89 8.46 1.60
C PHE A 104 28.96 8.79 0.43
N ASP A 105 27.67 9.00 0.69
CA ASP A 105 26.69 9.46 -0.30
C ASP A 105 27.06 10.84 -0.89
N VAL A 106 27.45 11.78 -0.04
CA VAL A 106 27.92 13.12 -0.47
C VAL A 106 29.20 13.04 -1.28
N PHE A 107 30.14 12.16 -0.93
CA PHE A 107 31.38 11.98 -1.70
C PHE A 107 31.13 11.26 -3.02
N ALA A 108 30.26 10.26 -3.06
CA ALA A 108 29.82 9.64 -4.31
C ALA A 108 29.19 10.69 -5.26
N THR A 109 28.33 11.56 -4.72
CA THR A 109 27.78 12.69 -5.46
C THR A 109 28.86 13.68 -5.92
N GLY A 110 29.85 13.96 -5.07
CA GLY A 110 31.00 14.81 -5.41
C GLY A 110 31.86 14.23 -6.53
N LEU A 111 32.08 12.92 -6.56
CA LEU A 111 32.81 12.23 -7.63
C LEU A 111 32.07 12.31 -8.97
N LEU A 112 30.73 12.19 -8.97
CA LEU A 112 29.92 12.43 -10.17
C LEU A 112 30.07 13.87 -10.67
N ILE A 113 30.12 14.86 -9.76
CA ILE A 113 30.32 16.28 -10.11
C ILE A 113 31.73 16.53 -10.67
N SER A 114 32.75 15.88 -10.11
CA SER A 114 34.14 15.99 -10.57
C SER A 114 34.41 15.21 -11.87
N ASN A 115 33.50 14.33 -12.30
CA ASN A 115 33.65 13.60 -13.56
C ASN A 115 33.39 14.52 -14.76
N GLU A 116 34.46 15.01 -15.38
CA GLU A 116 34.35 15.92 -16.52
C GLU A 116 33.71 15.32 -17.77
N THR A 117 33.70 13.99 -17.88
CA THR A 117 33.11 13.25 -19.01
C THR A 117 31.60 13.07 -18.90
N LEU A 118 31.02 13.38 -17.75
CA LEU A 118 29.59 13.17 -17.49
C LEU A 118 28.73 14.11 -18.35
N THR A 119 27.74 13.54 -19.04
CA THR A 119 26.78 14.29 -19.87
C THR A 119 25.35 13.91 -19.46
N PRO A 120 24.51 14.87 -19.02
CA PRO A 120 24.83 16.29 -18.82
C PRO A 120 25.79 16.51 -17.64
N ARG A 121 26.57 17.60 -17.72
CA ARG A 121 27.43 18.03 -16.60
C ARG A 121 26.57 18.39 -15.40
N VAL A 122 27.00 17.98 -14.21
CA VAL A 122 26.32 18.22 -12.93
C VAL A 122 27.21 19.09 -12.03
N SER A 123 26.59 19.90 -11.19
CA SER A 123 27.24 20.76 -10.21
C SER A 123 26.45 20.80 -8.90
N TRP A 124 27.07 21.26 -7.82
CA TRP A 124 26.42 21.42 -6.51
C TRP A 124 25.14 22.28 -6.54
N THR A 125 25.02 23.19 -7.52
CA THR A 125 23.85 24.07 -7.70
C THR A 125 22.89 23.59 -8.78
N SER A 126 23.11 22.40 -9.35
CA SER A 126 22.19 21.80 -10.33
C SER A 126 20.84 21.54 -9.69
N LYS A 127 19.77 21.83 -10.44
CA LYS A 127 18.39 21.71 -9.97
C LYS A 127 17.93 20.27 -10.02
N LEU A 128 17.34 19.76 -8.94
CA LEU A 128 16.89 18.36 -8.91
C LEU A 128 15.80 18.08 -9.96
N ALA A 129 14.94 19.06 -10.22
CA ALA A 129 13.93 18.98 -11.29
C ALA A 129 14.51 18.73 -12.70
N SER A 130 15.78 19.10 -12.93
CA SER A 130 16.47 18.85 -14.20
C SER A 130 17.20 17.50 -14.26
N LEU A 131 17.48 16.90 -13.11
CA LEU A 131 18.28 15.67 -12.99
C LEU A 131 17.42 14.42 -12.76
N ILE A 132 16.29 14.56 -12.07
CA ILE A 132 15.52 13.43 -11.54
C ILE A 132 14.13 13.41 -12.17
N PRO A 133 13.80 12.37 -12.96
CA PRO A 133 12.44 12.18 -13.47
C PRO A 133 11.41 12.11 -12.35
N LYS A 134 10.24 12.73 -12.56
CA LYS A 134 9.14 12.78 -11.57
C LYS A 134 9.48 13.47 -10.25
N TRP A 135 10.60 14.20 -10.15
CA TRP A 135 10.91 15.01 -8.98
C TRP A 135 9.82 16.06 -8.74
N LYS A 136 9.16 15.95 -7.59
CA LYS A 136 8.13 16.89 -7.16
C LYS A 136 7.98 16.83 -5.64
N LEU A 137 7.90 17.99 -5.02
CA LEU A 137 7.55 18.18 -3.62
C LEU A 137 6.18 18.87 -3.54
N MET A 138 5.54 18.84 -2.37
CA MET A 138 4.28 19.56 -2.17
C MET A 138 4.47 21.10 -2.29
N ASP A 139 5.62 21.61 -1.85
CA ASP A 139 6.00 23.03 -2.03
C ASP A 139 6.49 23.26 -3.48
N PRO A 140 5.84 24.14 -4.26
CA PRO A 140 6.22 24.41 -5.65
C PRO A 140 7.56 25.14 -5.78
N VAL A 141 7.95 25.96 -4.81
CA VAL A 141 9.26 26.63 -4.78
C VAL A 141 10.33 25.60 -4.47
N ALA A 142 10.14 24.76 -3.44
CA ALA A 142 11.10 23.69 -3.15
C ALA A 142 11.23 22.71 -4.34
N THR A 143 10.14 22.41 -5.04
CA THR A 143 10.15 21.57 -6.25
C THR A 143 11.07 22.14 -7.33
N SER A 144 10.90 23.42 -7.66
CA SER A 144 11.64 24.07 -8.76
C SER A 144 13.06 24.46 -8.38
N GLU A 145 13.28 24.86 -7.12
CA GLU A 145 14.52 25.53 -6.71
C GLU A 145 15.52 24.66 -5.95
N SER A 146 15.13 23.46 -5.48
CA SER A 146 16.04 22.56 -4.75
C SER A 146 17.27 22.20 -5.57
N THR A 147 18.42 22.24 -4.89
CA THR A 147 19.75 21.86 -5.41
C THR A 147 20.37 20.72 -4.61
N ILE A 148 21.44 20.12 -5.11
CA ILE A 148 22.20 19.07 -4.39
C ILE A 148 22.63 19.56 -2.99
N VAL A 149 23.04 20.84 -2.87
CA VAL A 149 23.37 21.46 -1.58
C VAL A 149 22.19 21.47 -0.61
N ASP A 150 20.98 21.69 -1.10
CA ASP A 150 19.78 21.72 -0.26
C ASP A 150 19.44 20.33 0.31
N LEU A 151 19.62 19.28 -0.49
CA LEU A 151 19.43 17.89 -0.06
C LEU A 151 20.46 17.49 1.01
N MET A 152 21.76 17.66 0.72
CA MET A 152 22.84 17.24 1.62
C MET A 152 22.96 18.11 2.89
N SER A 153 22.18 19.19 2.99
CA SER A 153 22.23 20.13 4.12
C SER A 153 20.89 20.31 4.82
N HIS A 154 19.87 19.50 4.52
CA HIS A 154 18.58 19.51 5.22
C HIS A 154 17.77 20.82 5.09
N ARG A 155 17.68 21.38 3.88
CA ARG A 155 17.11 22.73 3.62
C ARG A 155 15.83 22.74 2.77
N THR A 156 15.18 21.60 2.57
CA THR A 156 14.01 21.49 1.68
C THR A 156 12.68 21.93 2.31
N GLY A 157 12.65 22.24 3.62
CA GLY A 157 11.41 22.51 4.38
C GLY A 157 10.65 21.24 4.79
N LEU A 158 11.10 20.07 4.32
CA LEU A 158 10.55 18.77 4.67
C LEU A 158 11.22 18.23 5.95
N PRO A 159 10.43 17.83 6.98
CA PRO A 159 10.94 17.08 8.11
C PRO A 159 11.25 15.62 7.72
N ARG A 160 11.65 14.79 8.70
CA ARG A 160 11.67 13.33 8.52
C ARG A 160 10.29 12.86 8.04
N HIS A 161 10.29 11.85 7.17
CA HIS A 161 9.12 11.09 6.71
C HIS A 161 9.43 9.59 6.59
N ASP A 162 10.26 9.07 7.49
CA ASP A 162 10.87 7.73 7.38
C ASP A 162 9.84 6.59 7.42
N TYR A 163 8.67 6.82 8.02
CA TYR A 163 7.55 5.87 8.03
C TYR A 163 6.82 5.73 6.68
N MET A 164 7.17 6.54 5.66
CA MET A 164 6.58 6.39 4.32
C MET A 164 7.18 5.20 3.54
N ILE A 165 8.23 4.57 4.07
CA ILE A 165 9.12 3.64 3.39
C ILE A 165 8.76 2.20 3.81
N PRO A 166 8.09 1.40 2.96
CA PRO A 166 7.89 -0.05 3.16
C PRO A 166 9.21 -0.82 3.25
N LEU A 167 9.14 -2.13 3.53
CA LEU A 167 10.35 -2.97 3.64
C LEU A 167 11.06 -3.18 2.29
N ASP A 168 10.35 -3.22 1.16
CA ASP A 168 10.90 -3.58 -0.16
C ASP A 168 10.75 -2.46 -1.22
N ILE A 169 11.13 -1.23 -0.86
CA ILE A 169 11.01 -0.05 -1.73
C ILE A 169 12.36 0.42 -2.26
N TYR A 170 12.36 0.97 -3.49
CA TYR A 170 13.53 1.53 -4.16
C TYR A 170 13.49 3.08 -4.19
N PRO A 171 14.65 3.77 -4.32
CA PRO A 171 14.72 5.23 -4.30
C PRO A 171 13.75 5.95 -5.25
N ALA A 172 13.54 5.42 -6.46
CA ALA A 172 12.63 5.99 -7.46
C ALA A 172 11.17 6.08 -6.96
N GLU A 173 10.74 5.10 -6.17
CA GLU A 173 9.39 5.08 -5.62
C GLU A 173 9.26 6.06 -4.44
N VAL A 174 10.28 6.15 -3.57
CA VAL A 174 10.35 7.19 -2.53
C VAL A 174 10.25 8.57 -3.15
N ILE A 175 11.00 8.84 -4.22
CA ILE A 175 10.94 10.11 -4.97
C ILE A 175 9.51 10.41 -5.43
N SER A 176 8.79 9.42 -5.94
CA SER A 176 7.41 9.60 -6.42
C SER A 176 6.41 9.93 -5.29
N ARG A 177 6.69 9.48 -4.05
CA ARG A 177 5.86 9.70 -2.87
C ARG A 177 6.09 11.09 -2.23
N LEU A 178 7.27 11.70 -2.45
CA LEU A 178 7.63 12.99 -1.85
C LEU A 178 6.67 14.15 -2.19
N GLN A 179 5.96 14.06 -3.31
CA GLN A 179 4.97 15.07 -3.70
C GLN A 179 3.74 15.13 -2.79
N TYR A 180 3.52 14.07 -1.99
CA TYR A 180 2.36 13.95 -1.11
C TYR A 180 2.69 14.21 0.36
N VAL A 181 3.95 14.47 0.71
CA VAL A 181 4.34 14.77 2.11
C VAL A 181 4.42 16.28 2.35
N ARG A 182 3.89 16.71 3.49
CA ARG A 182 3.72 18.13 3.81
C ARG A 182 5.00 18.72 4.43
N PRO A 183 5.48 19.89 3.96
CA PRO A 183 6.54 20.62 4.65
C PRO A 183 6.04 21.17 5.97
N SER A 184 6.95 21.27 6.95
CA SER A 184 6.61 21.87 8.26
C SER A 184 7.18 23.27 8.45
N THR A 185 8.04 23.71 7.54
CA THR A 185 8.63 25.05 7.47
C THR A 185 8.82 25.44 6.00
N GLY A 186 8.98 26.72 5.71
CA GLY A 186 9.25 27.19 4.35
C GLY A 186 10.58 26.67 3.80
N PHE A 187 10.70 26.63 2.47
CA PHE A 187 11.94 26.25 1.79
C PHE A 187 13.13 27.09 2.27
N ARG A 188 14.20 26.42 2.74
CA ARG A 188 15.42 27.01 3.36
C ARG A 188 15.19 27.84 4.63
N GLU A 189 14.00 27.85 5.20
CA GLU A 189 13.68 28.65 6.39
C GLU A 189 14.33 28.05 7.65
N ASN A 190 14.15 26.75 7.88
CA ASN A 190 14.67 26.04 9.04
C ASN A 190 15.39 24.74 8.63
N THR A 191 16.42 24.37 9.39
CA THR A 191 17.10 23.08 9.24
C THR A 191 16.23 21.96 9.80
N GLN A 192 15.96 20.94 9.00
CA GLN A 192 15.20 19.78 9.45
C GLN A 192 15.84 18.49 8.99
N TYR A 193 16.41 17.74 9.93
CA TYR A 193 17.03 16.45 9.63
C TYR A 193 16.03 15.55 8.89
N ASN A 194 16.43 15.04 7.72
CA ASN A 194 15.56 14.29 6.83
C ASN A 194 16.37 13.25 6.03
N ASN A 195 16.12 11.96 6.27
CA ASN A 195 16.82 10.88 5.57
C ASN A 195 16.42 10.78 4.10
N ASN A 196 15.19 11.16 3.75
CA ASN A 196 14.68 11.01 2.38
C ASN A 196 15.52 11.78 1.35
N MET A 197 16.13 12.90 1.75
CA MET A 197 16.98 13.66 0.84
C MET A 197 18.29 12.92 0.50
N TYR A 198 18.79 12.06 1.40
CA TYR A 198 19.93 11.18 1.12
C TYR A 198 19.53 9.95 0.30
N ILE A 199 18.29 9.47 0.44
CA ILE A 199 17.73 8.45 -0.47
C ILE A 199 17.68 8.99 -1.92
N VAL A 200 17.35 10.27 -2.07
CA VAL A 200 17.33 10.94 -3.38
C VAL A 200 18.75 11.09 -3.93
N LEU A 201 19.71 11.50 -3.10
CA LEU A 201 21.12 11.63 -3.52
C LEU A 201 21.71 10.29 -3.94
N SER A 202 21.44 9.22 -3.19
CA SER A 202 21.93 7.88 -3.52
C SER A 202 21.34 7.34 -4.83
N HIS A 203 20.30 7.96 -5.39
CA HIS A 203 19.77 7.58 -6.70
C HIS A 203 20.57 8.16 -7.88
N LEU A 204 21.41 9.18 -7.66
CA LEU A 204 22.12 9.88 -8.72
C LEU A 204 23.09 8.99 -9.53
N PRO A 205 23.89 8.08 -8.94
CA PRO A 205 24.73 7.18 -9.74
C PRO A 205 23.92 6.33 -10.73
N LYS A 206 22.74 5.84 -10.30
CA LYS A 206 21.87 5.06 -11.17
C LYS A 206 21.32 5.87 -12.34
N LEU A 207 21.00 7.14 -12.13
CA LEU A 207 20.47 8.02 -13.18
C LEU A 207 21.55 8.51 -14.15
N LEU A 208 22.74 8.81 -13.63
CA LEU A 208 23.77 9.54 -14.38
C LEU A 208 24.80 8.62 -15.04
N VAL A 209 25.09 7.46 -14.44
CA VAL A 209 26.07 6.49 -14.96
C VAL A 209 25.55 5.04 -14.99
N ASN A 210 24.27 4.81 -14.67
CA ASN A 210 23.59 3.51 -14.70
C ASN A 210 24.17 2.43 -13.74
N THR A 211 24.90 2.85 -12.71
CA THR A 211 25.49 1.94 -11.69
C THR A 211 24.64 1.96 -10.41
N ALA A 212 24.50 0.83 -9.72
CA ALA A 212 23.88 0.82 -8.40
C ALA A 212 24.73 1.63 -7.41
N PHE A 213 24.10 2.26 -6.43
CA PHE A 213 24.80 3.16 -5.50
C PHE A 213 25.89 2.44 -4.70
N GLU A 214 25.58 1.25 -4.21
CA GLU A 214 26.47 0.44 -3.38
C GLU A 214 27.70 -0.01 -4.16
N GLU A 215 27.51 -0.40 -5.42
CA GLU A 215 28.59 -0.75 -6.35
C GLU A 215 29.44 0.48 -6.68
N TYR A 216 28.80 1.62 -6.94
CA TYR A 216 29.51 2.87 -7.23
C TYR A 216 30.39 3.31 -6.05
N VAL A 217 29.87 3.26 -4.82
CA VAL A 217 30.65 3.57 -3.61
C VAL A 217 31.75 2.54 -3.40
N HIS A 218 31.48 1.24 -3.59
CA HIS A 218 32.50 0.21 -3.46
C HIS A 218 33.68 0.45 -4.41
N ASP A 219 33.40 0.63 -5.70
CA ASP A 219 34.42 0.70 -6.75
C ASP A 219 35.21 2.00 -6.72
N ASN A 220 34.60 3.10 -6.28
CA ASN A 220 35.22 4.43 -6.29
C ASN A 220 35.71 4.91 -4.92
N ILE A 221 35.31 4.25 -3.82
CA ILE A 221 35.67 4.66 -2.46
C ILE A 221 36.24 3.50 -1.65
N PHE A 222 35.51 2.39 -1.46
CA PHE A 222 35.98 1.31 -0.57
C PHE A 222 37.22 0.60 -1.12
N ALA A 223 37.16 0.10 -2.35
CA ALA A 223 38.25 -0.64 -2.98
C ALA A 223 39.52 0.22 -3.17
N PRO A 224 39.45 1.48 -3.65
CA PRO A 224 40.64 2.34 -3.75
C PRO A 224 41.29 2.69 -2.41
N LEU A 225 40.53 2.67 -1.31
CA LEU A 225 41.06 2.93 0.03
C LEU A 225 41.56 1.65 0.74
N GLY A 226 41.19 0.47 0.25
CA GLY A 226 41.44 -0.80 0.92
C GLY A 226 40.61 -0.96 2.19
N MET A 227 39.33 -0.58 2.14
CA MET A 227 38.34 -0.79 3.21
C MET A 227 37.64 -2.14 2.97
N ASP A 228 38.41 -3.23 3.03
CA ASP A 228 38.00 -4.56 2.56
C ASP A 228 36.89 -5.21 3.41
N ASP A 229 36.70 -4.75 4.64
CA ASP A 229 35.68 -5.25 5.56
C ASP A 229 34.38 -4.44 5.51
N THR A 230 34.41 -3.28 4.85
CA THR A 230 33.28 -2.35 4.78
C THR A 230 32.33 -2.74 3.66
N THR A 231 31.04 -2.88 3.99
CA THR A 231 30.02 -3.35 3.04
C THR A 231 28.66 -2.71 3.28
N TYR A 232 27.82 -2.69 2.24
CA TYR A 232 26.39 -2.42 2.34
C TYR A 232 25.56 -3.68 2.56
N PHE A 233 26.15 -4.86 2.35
CA PHE A 233 25.41 -6.12 2.31
C PHE A 233 25.50 -6.87 3.64
N TYR A 234 24.38 -6.94 4.34
CA TYR A 234 24.26 -7.70 5.59
C TYR A 234 24.74 -9.14 5.46
N ALA A 235 24.37 -9.82 4.35
CA ALA A 235 24.77 -11.20 4.10
C ALA A 235 26.30 -11.36 4.06
N ASP A 236 27.03 -10.38 3.54
CA ASP A 236 28.50 -10.43 3.48
C ASP A 236 29.11 -10.18 4.86
N ALA A 237 28.57 -9.22 5.63
CA ALA A 237 28.97 -9.00 7.01
C ALA A 237 28.76 -10.25 7.89
N VAL A 238 27.63 -10.94 7.75
CA VAL A 238 27.34 -12.19 8.48
C VAL A 238 28.31 -13.31 8.11
N LYS A 239 28.65 -13.49 6.83
CA LYS A 239 29.60 -14.52 6.37
C LYS A 239 30.98 -14.39 7.03
N THR A 240 31.37 -13.18 7.43
CA THR A 240 32.65 -12.97 8.13
C THR A 240 32.67 -13.54 9.55
N GLY A 241 31.51 -13.77 10.17
CA GLY A 241 31.40 -14.14 11.58
C GLY A 241 31.80 -13.04 12.57
N ARG A 242 32.01 -11.80 12.10
CA ARG A 242 32.49 -10.66 12.91
C ARG A 242 31.43 -9.59 13.19
N LEU A 243 30.19 -9.77 12.70
CA LEU A 243 29.09 -8.84 12.97
C LEU A 243 28.71 -8.86 14.44
N ALA A 244 28.70 -7.68 15.08
CA ALA A 244 28.26 -7.54 16.46
C ALA A 244 26.73 -7.68 16.56
N ASP A 245 26.24 -8.15 17.70
CA ASP A 245 24.83 -8.01 18.06
C ASP A 245 24.59 -6.57 18.55
N GLY A 246 23.44 -6.01 18.19
CA GLY A 246 22.94 -4.79 18.82
C GLY A 246 22.28 -5.11 20.17
N PHE A 247 22.82 -4.61 21.28
CA PHE A 247 22.29 -4.92 22.60
C PHE A 247 21.14 -3.97 22.98
N LEU A 248 20.02 -4.56 23.42
CA LEU A 248 18.87 -3.86 24.01
C LEU A 248 18.57 -4.43 25.40
N ARG A 249 18.15 -3.56 26.33
CA ARG A 249 17.49 -3.95 27.58
C ARG A 249 15.97 -3.93 27.41
N GLU A 250 15.36 -5.10 27.27
CA GLU A 250 13.90 -5.27 27.31
C GLU A 250 13.37 -5.01 28.73
N ASP A 251 12.18 -4.40 28.82
CA ASP A 251 11.47 -4.06 30.08
C ASP A 251 12.22 -3.16 31.07
N ALA A 252 13.42 -2.68 30.71
CA ALA A 252 14.12 -1.67 31.47
C ALA A 252 13.40 -0.33 31.32
N ASN A 253 12.84 0.18 32.41
CA ASN A 253 12.30 1.53 32.43
C ASN A 253 13.42 2.58 32.54
N VAL A 254 14.15 2.77 31.43
CA VAL A 254 15.26 3.71 31.31
C VAL A 254 14.86 5.17 31.54
N THR A 255 13.56 5.47 31.53
CA THR A 255 13.03 6.81 31.88
C THR A 255 13.00 7.06 33.39
N ARG A 256 12.93 6.01 34.21
CA ARG A 256 12.96 6.10 35.68
C ARG A 256 14.35 5.86 36.26
N ASP A 257 15.08 4.90 35.70
CA ASP A 257 16.45 4.60 36.06
C ASP A 257 17.23 4.28 34.77
N PRO A 258 18.17 5.14 34.33
CA PRO A 258 18.93 4.91 33.10
C PRO A 258 19.74 3.60 33.16
N PHE A 259 20.01 3.07 34.36
CA PHE A 259 20.72 1.82 34.58
C PHE A 259 19.80 0.65 34.95
N ALA A 260 18.49 0.81 34.77
CA ALA A 260 17.50 -0.22 35.07
C ALA A 260 17.94 -1.57 34.46
N GLN A 261 17.93 -2.60 35.30
CA GLN A 261 18.18 -3.95 34.84
C GLN A 261 16.94 -4.43 34.07
N GLY A 262 17.17 -4.87 32.85
CA GLY A 262 16.17 -5.48 31.98
C GLY A 262 16.73 -6.76 31.40
N THR A 263 15.92 -7.48 30.62
CA THR A 263 16.37 -8.67 29.92
C THR A 263 17.25 -8.24 28.75
N ILE A 264 18.48 -8.74 28.67
CA ILE A 264 19.36 -8.44 27.54
C ILE A 264 18.89 -9.20 26.31
N ARG A 265 18.69 -8.49 25.20
CA ARG A 265 18.27 -9.03 23.91
C ARG A 265 19.25 -8.60 22.82
N ALA A 266 19.52 -9.50 21.88
CA ALA A 266 20.09 -9.15 20.59
C ALA A 266 18.96 -8.58 19.72
N LEU A 267 19.13 -7.34 19.27
CA LEU A 267 18.27 -6.74 18.27
C LEU A 267 18.55 -7.39 16.92
N PRO A 268 17.51 -7.90 16.22
CA PRO A 268 17.67 -8.32 14.85
C PRO A 268 18.21 -7.17 14.00
N PHE A 269 19.09 -7.52 13.07
CA PHE A 269 19.62 -6.54 12.14
C PHE A 269 18.47 -6.02 11.27
N TRP A 270 18.33 -4.70 11.20
CA TRP A 270 17.15 -4.03 10.65
C TRP A 270 17.07 -4.06 9.12
N ASP A 271 18.17 -4.39 8.45
CA ASP A 271 18.28 -4.33 7.00
C ASP A 271 18.98 -5.57 6.44
N GLN A 272 18.21 -6.43 5.77
CA GLN A 272 18.72 -7.62 5.08
C GLN A 272 18.83 -7.40 3.56
N SER A 273 18.87 -6.14 3.13
CA SER A 273 18.62 -5.76 1.73
C SER A 273 19.55 -6.35 0.68
N ILE A 274 19.00 -6.36 -0.53
CA ILE A 274 19.62 -6.62 -1.83
C ILE A 274 20.05 -5.29 -2.49
N LYS A 275 20.85 -5.35 -3.56
CA LYS A 275 21.40 -4.20 -4.29
C LYS A 275 20.35 -3.13 -4.65
N GLY A 276 20.69 -1.85 -4.48
CA GLY A 276 19.87 -0.69 -4.89
C GLY A 276 18.84 -0.21 -3.87
N HIS A 277 18.99 -0.58 -2.61
CA HIS A 277 18.00 -0.35 -1.56
C HIS A 277 17.98 1.09 -1.03
N VAL A 278 16.85 1.52 -0.47
CA VAL A 278 16.63 2.89 0.05
C VAL A 278 17.48 3.25 1.26
N ARG A 279 18.01 2.29 2.00
CA ARG A 279 18.81 2.56 3.21
C ARG A 279 20.27 2.90 2.90
N SER A 280 20.75 2.61 1.70
CA SER A 280 22.17 2.73 1.33
C SER A 280 22.69 4.17 1.44
N GLY A 281 21.93 5.17 1.02
CA GLY A 281 22.29 6.59 1.21
C GLY A 281 22.32 7.01 2.69
N PRO A 282 21.21 6.90 3.45
CA PRO A 282 21.12 7.49 4.77
C PRO A 282 21.80 6.69 5.90
N GLY A 283 22.02 5.38 5.78
CA GLY A 283 22.46 4.56 6.92
C GLY A 283 23.01 3.15 6.69
N GLY A 284 23.12 2.68 5.45
CA GLY A 284 23.31 1.26 5.13
C GLY A 284 24.73 0.68 5.32
N ILE A 285 25.75 1.48 5.66
CA ILE A 285 27.12 0.96 5.76
C ILE A 285 27.33 0.17 7.06
N ILE A 286 27.97 -0.99 6.90
CA ILE A 286 28.54 -1.82 7.95
C ILE A 286 30.07 -1.74 7.84
N SER A 287 30.76 -1.43 8.94
CA SER A 287 32.22 -1.23 8.94
C SER A 287 32.84 -1.60 10.29
N SER A 288 34.17 -1.66 10.33
CA SER A 288 34.98 -1.97 11.52
C SER A 288 35.76 -0.75 12.00
N ALA A 289 36.25 -0.80 13.24
CA ALA A 289 37.11 0.27 13.75
C ALA A 289 38.41 0.41 12.90
N ARG A 290 38.94 -0.71 12.40
CA ARG A 290 40.10 -0.71 11.49
C ARG A 290 39.81 0.09 10.22
N ASP A 291 38.73 -0.22 9.52
CA ASP A 291 38.39 0.45 8.26
C ASP A 291 38.04 1.93 8.47
N MET A 292 37.38 2.24 9.59
CA MET A 292 37.11 3.63 9.97
C MET A 292 38.39 4.44 10.27
N ALA A 293 39.49 3.79 10.68
CA ALA A 293 40.79 4.45 10.78
C ALA A 293 41.34 4.84 9.39
N ILE A 294 41.16 3.97 8.38
CA ILE A 294 41.56 4.24 6.99
C ILE A 294 40.75 5.42 6.43
N TRP A 295 39.44 5.39 6.67
CA TRP A 295 38.52 6.46 6.29
C TRP A 295 38.90 7.81 6.90
N LEU A 296 39.15 7.84 8.22
CA LEU A 296 39.59 9.04 8.94
C LEU A 296 40.91 9.59 8.42
N GLN A 297 41.87 8.71 8.09
CA GLN A 297 43.12 9.13 7.50
C GLN A 297 42.91 9.83 6.16
N MET A 298 42.10 9.25 5.27
CA MET A 298 41.79 9.88 3.98
C MET A 298 41.16 11.26 4.16
N LEU A 299 40.23 11.38 5.12
CA LEU A 299 39.61 12.65 5.46
C LEU A 299 40.60 13.71 5.98
N LEU A 300 41.63 13.30 6.72
CA LEU A 300 42.68 14.19 7.24
C LEU A 300 43.77 14.50 6.19
N MET A 301 43.90 13.66 5.17
CA MET A 301 44.81 13.82 4.04
C MET A 301 44.16 14.51 2.83
N ASP A 302 43.09 15.28 3.05
CA ASP A 302 42.36 16.02 2.01
C ASP A 302 41.92 15.15 0.82
N GLY A 303 41.49 13.91 1.09
CA GLY A 303 40.93 13.03 0.07
C GLY A 303 41.89 12.00 -0.52
N LYS A 304 43.14 11.97 -0.04
CA LYS A 304 44.18 11.06 -0.52
C LYS A 304 44.23 9.73 0.24
N SER A 305 44.57 8.67 -0.47
CA SER A 305 44.87 7.35 0.11
C SER A 305 46.23 7.33 0.82
N ARG A 306 46.56 6.19 1.42
CA ARG A 306 47.89 5.91 2.02
C ARG A 306 49.03 5.94 1.00
N SER A 307 48.76 5.55 -0.25
CA SER A 307 49.70 5.67 -1.37
C SER A 307 49.83 7.11 -1.89
N ASN A 308 49.16 8.08 -1.25
CA ASN A 308 49.12 9.50 -1.63
C ASN A 308 48.41 9.75 -2.98
N GLU A 309 47.64 8.77 -3.48
CA GLU A 309 46.77 8.89 -4.64
C GLU A 309 45.49 9.61 -4.26
N THR A 310 44.95 10.44 -5.14
CA THR A 310 43.70 11.17 -4.86
C THR A 310 42.52 10.25 -5.14
N VAL A 311 41.78 9.89 -4.09
CA VAL A 311 40.54 9.10 -4.18
C VAL A 311 39.33 10.02 -4.25
N ILE A 312 39.27 10.99 -3.32
CA ILE A 312 38.26 12.05 -3.32
C ILE A 312 38.97 13.39 -3.58
N PRO A 313 38.51 14.22 -4.52
CA PRO A 313 39.13 15.52 -4.73
C PRO A 313 39.01 16.43 -3.51
N ALA A 314 40.07 17.18 -3.19
CA ALA A 314 40.14 18.00 -1.98
C ALA A 314 39.05 19.08 -1.92
N GLU A 315 38.59 19.59 -3.07
CA GLU A 315 37.47 20.52 -3.15
C GLU A 315 36.13 19.88 -2.74
N VAL A 316 35.93 18.59 -2.99
CA VAL A 316 34.74 17.84 -2.55
C VAL A 316 34.77 17.70 -1.02
N ILE A 317 35.93 17.34 -0.45
CA ILE A 317 36.11 17.26 1.02
C ILE A 317 35.76 18.60 1.69
N ARG A 318 36.30 19.71 1.17
CA ARG A 318 36.04 21.05 1.70
C ARG A 318 34.58 21.46 1.51
N LYS A 319 33.96 21.12 0.37
CA LYS A 319 32.56 21.46 0.09
C LYS A 319 31.61 20.73 1.04
N ALA A 320 31.84 19.45 1.31
CA ALA A 320 31.06 18.68 2.28
C ALA A 320 31.19 19.28 3.69
N ALA A 321 32.40 19.64 4.11
CA ALA A 321 32.67 20.24 5.42
C ALA A 321 32.21 21.71 5.59
N THR A 322 31.63 22.32 4.55
CA THR A 322 31.19 23.72 4.60
C THR A 322 29.84 23.81 5.31
N GLY A 323 29.77 24.58 6.40
CA GLY A 323 28.51 24.86 7.10
C GLY A 323 27.53 25.59 6.18
N ALA A 324 26.40 24.95 5.86
CA ALA A 324 25.36 25.48 4.99
C ALA A 324 24.14 25.97 5.77
N THR A 325 23.96 25.49 7.01
CA THR A 325 22.83 25.87 7.86
C THR A 325 23.17 25.75 9.34
N VAL A 326 22.46 26.48 10.20
CA VAL A 326 22.58 26.34 11.66
C VAL A 326 21.80 25.11 12.10
N TYR A 327 22.45 24.20 12.82
CA TYR A 327 21.84 22.95 13.29
C TYR A 327 21.54 23.00 14.78
N THR A 328 22.56 23.36 15.58
CA THR A 328 22.42 23.58 17.02
C THR A 328 22.75 25.04 17.30
N PRO A 329 21.75 25.94 17.47
CA PRO A 329 21.99 27.37 17.59
C PRO A 329 22.62 27.78 18.92
N ILE A 330 22.49 26.96 19.97
CA ILE A 330 22.99 27.23 21.32
C ILE A 330 23.75 25.99 21.80
N ALA A 331 24.99 26.19 22.24
CA ALA A 331 25.80 25.12 22.81
C ALA A 331 25.17 24.58 24.10
N GLN A 332 25.18 23.25 24.26
CA GLN A 332 24.64 22.60 25.45
C GLN A 332 25.55 22.77 26.68
N TYR A 333 26.87 22.85 26.46
CA TYR A 333 27.87 22.98 27.50
C TYR A 333 28.88 24.08 27.15
N PRO A 334 29.52 24.74 28.15
CA PRO A 334 30.51 25.79 27.91
C PRO A 334 31.72 25.36 27.06
N GLU A 335 32.04 24.07 27.08
CA GLU A 335 33.12 23.47 26.30
C GLU A 335 32.77 23.32 24.81
N LEU A 336 31.51 23.51 24.41
CA LEU A 336 31.04 23.35 23.04
C LEU A 336 30.65 24.69 22.43
N SER A 337 30.71 24.78 21.09
CA SER A 337 30.10 25.88 20.35
C SER A 337 28.72 25.48 19.79
N PRO A 338 27.93 26.46 19.30
CA PRO A 338 26.89 26.18 18.32
C PRO A 338 27.43 25.35 17.15
N LEU A 339 26.57 24.52 16.57
CA LEU A 339 26.91 23.64 15.44
C LEU A 339 26.22 24.14 14.17
N VAL A 340 26.99 24.20 13.09
CA VAL A 340 26.49 24.30 11.72
C VAL A 340 26.51 22.93 11.06
N TYR A 341 25.68 22.73 10.04
CA TYR A 341 25.60 21.48 9.28
C TYR A 341 25.85 21.72 7.79
N GLY A 342 26.54 20.78 7.16
CA GLY A 342 26.72 20.72 5.71
C GLY A 342 27.23 19.36 5.28
N GLY A 343 26.78 18.89 4.11
CA GLY A 343 27.33 17.72 3.43
C GLY A 343 27.43 16.45 4.25
N GLY A 344 26.44 16.15 5.09
CA GLY A 344 26.49 14.98 5.95
C GLY A 344 27.36 15.14 7.20
N GLN A 345 27.71 16.36 7.59
CA GLN A 345 28.59 16.65 8.74
C GLN A 345 28.11 17.84 9.56
N MET A 346 28.41 17.81 10.85
CA MET A 346 28.32 18.93 11.78
C MET A 346 29.71 19.55 11.97
N ARG A 347 29.77 20.88 12.13
CA ARG A 347 30.99 21.62 12.41
C ARG A 347 30.78 22.59 13.56
N GLY A 348 31.74 22.63 14.46
CA GLY A 348 31.77 23.51 15.62
C GLY A 348 33.14 23.47 16.27
N THR A 349 33.20 23.70 17.58
CA THR A 349 34.43 23.63 18.35
C THR A 349 34.23 22.88 19.66
N TYR A 350 35.27 22.15 20.07
CA TYR A 350 35.43 21.65 21.42
C TYR A 350 36.57 22.40 22.11
N ARG A 351 36.24 23.21 23.12
CA ARG A 351 37.20 24.04 23.89
C ARG A 351 38.11 24.89 23.01
N GLY A 352 37.55 25.45 21.93
CA GLY A 352 38.26 26.28 20.95
C GLY A 352 38.93 25.51 19.80
N TYR A 353 39.01 24.19 19.85
CA TYR A 353 39.52 23.36 18.74
C TYR A 353 38.41 23.09 17.73
N GLU A 354 38.66 23.41 16.47
CA GLU A 354 37.71 23.14 15.39
C GLU A 354 37.46 21.63 15.22
N MET A 355 36.19 21.26 15.30
CA MET A 355 35.72 19.90 15.25
C MET A 355 34.73 19.74 14.08
N ILE A 356 34.95 18.72 13.25
CA ILE A 356 34.02 18.29 12.21
C ILE A 356 33.62 16.85 12.52
N GLU A 357 32.33 16.59 12.64
CA GLU A 357 31.87 15.28 13.09
C GLU A 357 30.48 14.91 12.57
N HIS A 358 30.12 13.64 12.70
CA HIS A 358 28.74 13.19 12.55
C HIS A 358 28.49 11.98 13.45
N GLY A 359 27.28 11.94 14.03
CA GLY A 359 26.79 10.80 14.80
C GLY A 359 25.96 9.87 13.92
N GLY A 360 26.01 8.57 14.21
CA GLY A 360 25.27 7.53 13.54
C GLY A 360 24.41 6.77 14.53
N ALA A 361 23.16 6.49 14.16
CA ALA A 361 22.27 5.65 14.93
C ALA A 361 21.51 4.71 14.00
N GLU A 362 21.55 3.43 14.32
CA GLU A 362 20.71 2.36 13.78
C GLU A 362 20.28 1.44 14.92
N ASN A 363 19.35 0.53 14.69
CA ASN A 363 18.83 -0.33 15.76
C ASN A 363 19.95 -1.15 16.41
N GLY A 364 20.26 -0.87 17.67
CA GLY A 364 21.32 -1.55 18.41
C GLY A 364 22.71 -0.95 18.27
N PHE A 365 22.88 0.10 17.46
CA PHE A 365 24.19 0.70 17.18
C PHE A 365 24.18 2.21 17.33
N ARG A 366 25.23 2.75 17.97
CA ARG A 366 25.51 4.19 18.10
C ARG A 366 26.96 4.43 17.76
N THR A 367 27.21 5.27 16.77
CA THR A 367 28.56 5.47 16.24
C THR A 367 28.88 6.94 16.08
N GLN A 368 30.15 7.29 16.18
CA GLN A 368 30.62 8.66 16.08
C GLN A 368 31.90 8.69 15.25
N VAL A 369 32.00 9.66 14.34
CA VAL A 369 33.21 9.93 13.55
C VAL A 369 33.52 11.42 13.69
N THR A 370 34.69 11.74 14.23
CA THR A 370 35.09 13.10 14.56
C THR A 370 36.51 13.36 14.08
N ARG A 371 36.76 14.52 13.47
CA ARG A 371 38.09 14.97 13.04
C ARG A 371 38.36 16.41 13.42
N PHE A 372 39.63 16.68 13.69
CA PHE A 372 40.25 17.98 13.98
C PHE A 372 41.32 18.25 12.92
N PRO A 373 40.95 18.78 11.75
CA PRO A 373 41.86 18.90 10.60
C PRO A 373 43.12 19.70 10.92
N SER A 374 42.99 20.80 11.67
CA SER A 374 44.11 21.66 12.07
C SER A 374 45.13 20.94 12.96
N GLN A 375 44.69 19.92 13.70
CA GLN A 375 45.53 19.12 14.59
C GLN A 375 45.98 17.80 13.93
N ASN A 376 45.56 17.52 12.69
CA ASN A 376 45.77 16.24 12.01
C ASN A 376 45.36 15.04 12.88
N PHE A 377 44.20 15.15 13.54
CA PHE A 377 43.72 14.19 14.52
C PHE A 377 42.28 13.77 14.24
N GLY A 378 41.97 12.48 14.42
CA GLY A 378 40.64 11.93 14.17
C GLY A 378 40.34 10.73 15.06
N ILE A 379 39.07 10.55 15.39
CA ILE A 379 38.56 9.48 16.25
C ILE A 379 37.28 8.90 15.64
N SER A 380 37.14 7.58 15.69
CA SER A 380 35.85 6.91 15.52
C SER A 380 35.55 6.03 16.74
N VAL A 381 34.30 6.07 17.20
CA VAL A 381 33.80 5.22 18.29
C VAL A 381 32.54 4.53 17.80
N LEU A 382 32.53 3.19 17.81
CA LEU A 382 31.43 2.36 17.33
C LEU A 382 30.88 1.54 18.50
N SER A 383 29.67 1.85 18.97
CA SER A 383 29.01 1.15 20.08
C SER A 383 27.88 0.26 19.57
N ASN A 384 27.75 -0.94 20.14
CA ASN A 384 26.65 -1.86 19.92
C ASN A 384 25.62 -1.85 21.06
N GLU A 385 25.33 -0.66 21.60
CA GLU A 385 24.38 -0.48 22.70
C GLU A 385 23.26 0.51 22.29
N GLU A 386 22.00 0.11 22.45
CA GLU A 386 20.83 0.86 21.98
C GLU A 386 20.39 2.01 22.90
N ASN A 387 20.38 1.78 24.23
CA ASN A 387 19.71 2.64 25.21
C ASN A 387 20.56 3.86 25.63
N LEU A 388 21.84 3.65 25.91
CA LEU A 388 22.86 4.58 26.41
C LEU A 388 24.04 4.77 25.45
N GLY A 389 24.08 4.09 24.30
CA GLY A 389 25.21 4.11 23.36
C GLY A 389 25.67 5.50 22.94
N ASN A 390 24.75 6.48 22.81
CA ASN A 390 25.11 7.88 22.53
C ASN A 390 25.95 8.50 23.66
N ALA A 391 25.56 8.29 24.92
CA ALA A 391 26.29 8.79 26.07
C ALA A 391 27.66 8.11 26.18
N ILE A 392 27.70 6.79 25.95
CA ILE A 392 28.93 6.00 25.98
C ILE A 392 29.91 6.48 24.91
N MET A 393 29.47 6.59 23.65
CA MET A 393 30.35 6.97 22.55
C MET A 393 30.90 8.39 22.73
N GLU A 394 30.07 9.34 23.18
CA GLU A 394 30.48 10.73 23.41
C GLU A 394 31.45 10.84 24.59
N SER A 395 31.20 10.12 25.70
CA SER A 395 32.11 10.10 26.85
C SER A 395 33.48 9.52 26.49
N VAL A 396 33.51 8.42 25.71
CA VAL A 396 34.76 7.84 25.20
C VAL A 396 35.46 8.83 24.27
N LYS A 397 34.74 9.44 23.31
CA LYS A 397 35.29 10.44 22.38
C LYS A 397 35.99 11.57 23.14
N TYR A 398 35.29 12.25 24.05
CA TYR A 398 35.87 13.41 24.75
C TYR A 398 37.02 13.01 25.67
N ARG A 399 36.96 11.84 26.32
CA ARG A 399 38.09 11.36 27.14
C ARG A 399 39.37 11.19 26.31
N ILE A 400 39.24 10.68 25.08
CA ILE A 400 40.34 10.51 24.13
C ILE A 400 40.84 11.88 23.63
N ILE A 401 39.93 12.82 23.34
CA ILE A 401 40.31 14.18 22.93
C ILE A 401 41.08 14.92 24.03
N ASP A 402 40.59 14.86 25.28
CA ASP A 402 41.24 15.50 26.42
C ASP A 402 42.67 14.94 26.61
N GLU A 403 42.88 13.63 26.43
CA GLU A 403 44.22 13.04 26.45
C GLU A 403 45.09 13.52 25.28
N ALA A 404 44.54 13.53 24.06
CA ALA A 404 45.28 13.88 22.84
C ALA A 404 45.76 15.33 22.85
N PHE A 405 44.92 16.25 23.36
CA PHE A 405 45.20 17.68 23.40
C PHE A 405 45.72 18.16 24.76
N GLN A 406 46.02 17.23 25.67
CA GLN A 406 46.56 17.51 27.02
C GLN A 406 45.69 18.49 27.80
N LEU A 407 44.38 18.28 27.73
CA LEU A 407 43.39 19.10 28.42
C LEU A 407 43.02 18.46 29.75
N GLU A 408 42.66 19.30 30.73
CA GLU A 408 42.08 18.81 31.99
C GLU A 408 40.80 18.00 31.71
N PRO A 409 40.73 16.72 32.12
CA PRO A 409 39.60 15.85 31.82
C PRO A 409 38.30 16.38 32.41
N VAL A 410 37.24 16.39 31.59
CA VAL A 410 35.89 16.65 32.06
C VAL A 410 35.19 15.31 32.36
N ASP A 411 34.45 15.26 33.45
CA ASP A 411 33.62 14.11 33.82
C ASP A 411 32.35 14.03 32.93
N TRP A 412 32.56 13.65 31.66
CA TRP A 412 31.50 13.43 30.69
C TRP A 412 30.55 12.29 31.06
N PRO A 413 30.99 11.15 31.61
CA PRO A 413 30.08 10.13 32.13
C PRO A 413 29.08 10.71 33.12
N ALA A 414 29.54 11.40 34.17
CA ALA A 414 28.63 12.00 35.14
C ALA A 414 27.75 13.08 34.51
N ARG A 415 28.25 13.89 33.56
CA ARG A 415 27.44 14.90 32.86
C ARG A 415 26.40 14.31 31.93
N HIS A 416 26.68 13.20 31.25
CA HIS A 416 25.73 12.53 30.38
C HIS A 416 24.70 11.76 31.21
N VAL A 417 25.13 11.01 32.23
CA VAL A 417 24.22 10.40 33.21
C VAL A 417 23.34 11.47 33.85
N THR A 418 23.95 12.58 34.27
CA THR A 418 23.21 13.74 34.74
C THR A 418 22.33 14.22 33.63
N ALA A 419 22.71 14.58 32.41
CA ALA A 419 21.78 15.05 31.37
C ALA A 419 20.61 14.09 31.08
N TYR A 420 20.79 12.78 31.28
CA TYR A 420 19.72 11.79 31.26
C TYR A 420 18.80 11.86 32.51
N MET A 421 19.26 12.38 33.66
CA MET A 421 18.54 12.55 34.93
C MET A 421 17.58 13.78 35.06
N PRO A 422 17.88 15.08 34.74
CA PRO A 422 16.94 16.19 34.81
C PRO A 422 16.14 16.36 33.49
N GLY A 423 16.14 15.34 32.62
CA GLY A 423 15.36 15.25 31.38
C GLY A 423 13.89 14.84 31.56
N TRP A 424 13.36 14.88 32.79
CA TRP A 424 11.93 14.91 33.09
C TRP A 424 11.23 16.19 32.56
N SER A 425 11.98 17.12 31.94
CA SER A 425 11.46 18.32 31.25
C SER A 425 12.48 18.97 30.28
N THR A 426 12.84 18.33 29.16
CA THR A 426 13.10 19.09 27.91
C THR A 426 11.81 19.09 27.08
N PRO A 427 11.39 20.21 26.45
CA PRO A 427 10.04 20.34 25.89
C PRO A 427 9.71 19.47 24.67
N TYR A 428 10.64 18.64 24.20
CA TYR A 428 10.62 18.06 22.85
C TYR A 428 10.63 16.53 22.76
N HIS A 429 10.52 15.81 23.88
CA HIS A 429 10.42 14.34 23.84
C HIS A 429 9.13 13.80 24.47
N ARG A 430 8.22 13.38 23.59
CA ARG A 430 7.63 12.03 23.56
C ARG A 430 7.22 11.44 24.93
N ARG A 431 6.33 12.10 25.66
CA ARG A 431 5.66 11.48 26.82
C ARG A 431 4.29 10.99 26.40
N ARG A 432 4.01 9.70 26.63
CA ARG A 432 2.64 9.17 26.61
C ARG A 432 1.81 10.00 27.59
N LEU A 433 0.72 10.60 27.11
CA LEU A 433 -0.14 11.38 27.98
C LEU A 433 -0.98 10.43 28.84
N PRO A 434 -1.00 10.58 30.17
CA PRO A 434 -1.81 9.72 31.04
C PRO A 434 -3.29 10.01 30.79
N ARG A 435 -4.07 9.00 30.39
CA ARG A 435 -5.52 9.12 30.21
C ARG A 435 -6.16 9.52 31.54
N GLY A 436 -6.90 10.62 31.55
CA GLY A 436 -7.62 11.08 32.74
C GLY A 436 -8.80 10.15 33.06
N PRO A 437 -9.23 10.05 34.32
CA PRO A 437 -10.40 9.25 34.70
C PRO A 437 -11.72 9.77 34.07
N ASN A 438 -11.74 11.02 33.59
CA ASN A 438 -12.89 11.67 32.95
C ASN A 438 -12.58 12.09 31.50
N ALA A 439 -11.78 11.31 30.76
CA ALA A 439 -11.46 11.62 29.36
C ALA A 439 -12.74 11.71 28.51
N GLU A 440 -12.87 12.79 27.74
CA GLU A 440 -14.01 13.00 26.84
C GLU A 440 -13.95 11.98 25.69
N ALA A 441 -15.11 11.47 25.29
CA ALA A 441 -15.20 10.59 24.11
C ALA A 441 -14.86 11.38 22.83
N PRO A 442 -14.33 10.72 21.79
CA PRO A 442 -14.20 11.34 20.48
C PRO A 442 -15.56 11.76 19.92
N ASP A 443 -15.55 12.71 18.98
CA ASP A 443 -16.77 13.24 18.33
C ASP A 443 -17.56 12.14 17.60
N MET A 444 -16.88 11.05 17.23
CA MET A 444 -17.43 9.89 16.55
C MET A 444 -17.28 8.62 17.39
N PRO A 445 -18.22 7.66 17.33
CA PRO A 445 -18.09 6.39 18.04
C PRO A 445 -16.80 5.66 17.66
N TYR A 446 -16.13 5.00 18.60
CA TYR A 446 -14.88 4.27 18.36
C TYR A 446 -14.99 3.24 17.22
N THR A 447 -16.17 2.63 17.05
CA THR A 447 -16.45 1.66 15.97
C THR A 447 -16.46 2.30 14.58
N GLN A 448 -16.70 3.61 14.49
CA GLN A 448 -16.63 4.38 13.24
C GLN A 448 -15.22 4.93 12.97
N LEU A 449 -14.36 4.99 13.99
CA LEU A 449 -12.94 5.28 13.83
C LEU A 449 -12.14 4.07 13.34
N ALA A 450 -12.68 2.86 13.48
CA ALA A 450 -12.13 1.64 12.89
C ALA A 450 -12.42 1.59 11.37
N GLY A 451 -11.47 1.07 10.59
CA GLY A 451 -11.60 0.93 9.15
C GLY A 451 -10.34 1.31 8.39
N VAL A 452 -10.48 1.38 7.07
CA VAL A 452 -9.36 1.57 6.14
C VAL A 452 -9.10 3.05 5.88
N TYR A 453 -7.94 3.51 6.31
CA TYR A 453 -7.38 4.83 6.06
C TYR A 453 -6.30 4.74 5.00
N MET A 454 -6.16 5.77 4.17
CA MET A 454 -5.17 5.76 3.10
C MET A 454 -4.52 7.11 2.92
N HIS A 455 -3.21 7.10 2.72
CA HIS A 455 -2.43 8.27 2.32
C HIS A 455 -1.47 7.94 1.18
N ALA A 456 -1.42 8.80 0.16
CA ALA A 456 -0.62 8.55 -1.05
C ALA A 456 0.89 8.37 -0.79
N ALA A 457 1.43 8.92 0.31
CA ALA A 457 2.82 8.66 0.72
C ALA A 457 3.00 7.46 1.67
N TYR A 458 2.07 7.23 2.60
CA TYR A 458 2.26 6.27 3.71
C TYR A 458 1.56 4.92 3.48
N GLY A 459 0.81 4.80 2.39
CA GLY A 459 0.03 3.62 2.08
C GLY A 459 -1.27 3.53 2.86
N THR A 460 -1.69 2.31 3.12
CA THR A 460 -2.98 1.97 3.72
C THR A 460 -2.81 1.50 5.15
N LEU A 461 -3.71 1.93 6.05
CA LEU A 461 -3.81 1.52 7.43
C LEU A 461 -5.23 1.03 7.69
N ASP A 462 -5.43 -0.26 7.94
CA ASP A 462 -6.73 -0.80 8.39
C ASP A 462 -6.73 -0.91 9.90
N PHE A 463 -7.40 0.02 10.58
CA PHE A 463 -7.49 0.04 12.04
C PHE A 463 -8.60 -0.88 12.54
N CYS A 464 -8.22 -1.82 13.40
CA CYS A 464 -9.12 -2.66 14.16
C CYS A 464 -9.28 -2.13 15.58
N LEU A 465 -10.53 -1.99 16.02
CA LEU A 465 -10.84 -1.62 17.41
C LEU A 465 -10.71 -2.82 18.34
N PHE A 466 -10.06 -2.61 19.48
CA PHE A 466 -10.00 -3.52 20.62
C PHE A 466 -10.62 -2.80 21.84
N TRP A 467 -11.89 -3.10 22.14
CA TRP A 467 -12.64 -2.48 23.26
C TRP A 467 -13.87 -3.32 23.66
N GLU A 468 -14.17 -3.47 24.95
CA GLU A 468 -15.42 -4.10 25.45
C GLU A 468 -15.80 -5.45 24.76
N ASN A 469 -14.85 -6.37 24.61
CA ASN A 469 -14.99 -7.64 23.86
C ASN A 469 -15.47 -7.49 22.40
N THR A 470 -15.44 -6.27 21.85
CA THR A 470 -15.87 -5.92 20.51
C THR A 470 -14.63 -5.69 19.65
N THR A 471 -14.54 -6.45 18.55
CA THR A 471 -13.56 -6.20 17.48
C THR A 471 -14.31 -5.85 16.20
N THR A 472 -14.02 -4.69 15.60
CA THR A 472 -14.71 -4.21 14.39
C THR A 472 -13.70 -3.60 13.40
N GLY A 473 -14.00 -3.74 12.09
CA GLY A 473 -13.15 -3.36 10.94
C GLY A 473 -13.06 -4.51 9.90
N SER A 474 -12.68 -4.21 8.65
CA SER A 474 -12.74 -5.17 7.53
C SER A 474 -11.73 -6.33 7.63
N ALA A 475 -10.55 -6.11 8.21
CA ALA A 475 -9.47 -7.10 8.27
C ALA A 475 -9.23 -7.72 9.67
N CYS A 476 -10.19 -7.60 10.59
CA CYS A 476 -9.88 -7.76 12.02
C CYS A 476 -9.82 -9.20 12.55
N VAL A 477 -10.37 -10.18 11.84
CA VAL A 477 -10.34 -11.58 12.31
C VAL A 477 -8.90 -12.09 12.46
N ALA A 478 -8.06 -11.89 11.44
CA ALA A 478 -6.67 -12.34 11.47
C ALA A 478 -5.79 -11.55 12.47
N LEU A 479 -6.13 -10.28 12.72
CA LEU A 479 -5.33 -9.43 13.61
C LEU A 479 -5.57 -9.74 15.09
N VAL A 480 -6.75 -10.27 15.47
CA VAL A 480 -7.06 -10.63 16.86
C VAL A 480 -6.13 -11.75 17.36
N ASP A 481 -6.03 -12.84 16.62
CA ASP A 481 -5.16 -13.97 16.97
C ASP A 481 -3.68 -13.55 16.99
N GLU A 482 -3.29 -12.69 16.05
CA GLU A 482 -1.94 -12.16 15.95
C GLU A 482 -1.59 -11.23 17.11
N VAL A 483 -2.50 -10.34 17.53
CA VAL A 483 -2.27 -9.46 18.68
C VAL A 483 -2.05 -10.26 19.97
N ALA A 484 -2.78 -11.36 20.16
CA ALA A 484 -2.63 -12.22 21.32
C ALA A 484 -1.26 -12.93 21.40
N VAL A 485 -0.67 -13.25 20.25
CA VAL A 485 0.58 -14.03 20.17
C VAL A 485 1.81 -13.15 19.91
N GLN A 486 1.74 -12.27 18.92
CA GLN A 486 2.85 -11.46 18.43
C GLN A 486 2.95 -10.09 19.11
N LEU A 487 1.87 -9.59 19.74
CA LEU A 487 1.86 -8.30 20.42
C LEU A 487 1.49 -8.41 21.91
N PRO A 488 2.25 -9.19 22.71
CA PRO A 488 1.96 -9.38 24.13
C PRO A 488 1.91 -8.04 24.89
N ALA A 489 0.87 -7.87 25.72
CA ALA A 489 0.66 -6.70 26.59
C ALA A 489 0.70 -5.33 25.85
N VAL A 490 0.14 -5.29 24.63
CA VAL A 490 0.01 -4.07 23.83
C VAL A 490 -1.35 -3.38 24.03
N VAL A 491 -2.41 -4.17 24.22
CA VAL A 491 -3.78 -3.69 24.48
C VAL A 491 -4.00 -3.59 25.99
N GLU A 492 -4.52 -2.45 26.44
CA GLU A 492 -4.97 -2.24 27.81
C GLU A 492 -6.49 -2.46 27.87
N PRO A 493 -7.01 -3.35 28.72
CA PRO A 493 -8.44 -3.71 28.73
C PRO A 493 -9.38 -2.52 28.92
N ASP A 494 -8.93 -1.50 29.66
CA ASP A 494 -9.72 -0.33 30.06
C ASP A 494 -9.48 0.91 29.19
N VAL A 495 -8.73 0.78 28.08
CA VAL A 495 -8.49 1.88 27.13
C VAL A 495 -8.90 1.48 25.71
N PRO A 496 -9.86 2.20 25.07
CA PRO A 496 -10.19 1.99 23.66
C PRO A 496 -8.94 2.10 22.79
N THR A 497 -8.61 1.02 22.08
CA THR A 497 -7.35 0.91 21.35
C THR A 497 -7.61 0.50 19.90
N LEU A 498 -7.10 1.29 18.95
CA LEU A 498 -7.07 0.93 17.53
C LEU A 498 -5.68 0.36 17.19
N ILE A 499 -5.62 -0.77 16.49
CA ILE A 499 -4.37 -1.36 16.01
C ILE A 499 -4.47 -1.60 14.51
N ALA A 500 -3.43 -1.22 13.78
CA ALA A 500 -3.28 -1.51 12.36
C ALA A 500 -1.93 -2.17 12.10
N ARG A 501 -1.89 -3.11 11.13
CA ARG A 501 -0.63 -3.54 10.52
C ARG A 501 -0.07 -2.37 9.72
N TRP A 502 1.23 -2.15 9.84
CA TRP A 502 1.93 -1.10 9.14
C TRP A 502 3.38 -1.51 8.90
N ASN A 503 3.59 -2.38 7.91
CA ASN A 503 4.90 -2.93 7.58
C ASN A 503 5.76 -1.90 6.85
N THR A 504 6.53 -1.15 7.63
CA THR A 504 7.49 -0.16 7.15
C THR A 504 8.89 -0.56 7.60
N SER A 505 9.92 0.02 7.00
CA SER A 505 11.30 -0.12 7.47
C SER A 505 11.50 0.30 8.93
N ALA A 506 10.56 1.04 9.54
CA ALA A 506 10.65 1.53 10.90
C ALA A 506 9.76 0.79 11.92
N THR A 507 8.70 0.09 11.50
CA THR A 507 7.69 -0.51 12.40
C THR A 507 6.90 -1.62 11.69
N ASN A 508 6.28 -2.55 12.44
CA ASN A 508 5.35 -3.55 11.88
C ASN A 508 3.89 -3.22 12.17
N TYR A 509 3.61 -2.51 13.27
CA TYR A 509 2.26 -2.12 13.65
C TYR A 509 2.20 -0.68 14.14
N MET A 510 1.00 -0.13 14.09
CA MET A 510 0.63 1.11 14.74
C MET A 510 -0.46 0.83 15.78
N ARG A 511 -0.28 1.37 16.99
CA ARG A 511 -1.30 1.40 18.04
C ARG A 511 -1.72 2.83 18.32
N LEU A 512 -3.02 3.07 18.38
CA LEU A 512 -3.64 4.30 18.85
C LEU A 512 -4.45 3.99 20.11
N ALA A 513 -3.95 4.41 21.27
CA ALA A 513 -4.68 4.29 22.53
C ALA A 513 -5.39 5.62 22.84
N HIS A 514 -6.70 5.60 23.08
CA HIS A 514 -7.47 6.81 23.35
C HIS A 514 -6.89 7.61 24.51
N TYR A 515 -6.76 8.92 24.32
CA TYR A 515 -6.30 9.83 25.35
C TYR A 515 -7.44 10.74 25.85
N ASP A 516 -7.94 11.64 25.00
CA ASP A 516 -8.98 12.62 25.35
C ASP A 516 -9.57 13.24 24.08
N GLY A 517 -10.91 13.32 23.99
CA GLY A 517 -11.62 13.77 22.79
C GLY A 517 -11.17 12.99 21.55
N ASN A 518 -10.83 13.70 20.48
CA ASN A 518 -10.32 13.13 19.22
C ASN A 518 -8.83 12.76 19.23
N VAL A 519 -8.15 12.88 20.37
CA VAL A 519 -6.70 12.67 20.48
C VAL A 519 -6.38 11.29 21.02
N PHE A 520 -5.42 10.62 20.37
CA PHE A 520 -4.92 9.29 20.70
C PHE A 520 -3.40 9.33 20.92
N ASN A 521 -2.91 8.53 21.86
CA ASN A 521 -1.49 8.23 21.99
C ASN A 521 -1.10 7.24 20.88
N LEU A 522 -0.21 7.67 19.98
CA LEU A 522 0.31 6.83 18.90
C LEU A 522 1.60 6.15 19.38
N THR A 523 1.65 4.84 19.18
CA THR A 523 2.83 4.01 19.43
C THR A 523 3.16 3.20 18.17
N ALA A 524 4.39 3.32 17.70
CA ALA A 524 4.94 2.42 16.68
C ALA A 524 5.46 1.15 17.39
N LEU A 525 5.07 -0.02 16.88
CA LEU A 525 5.36 -1.32 17.48
C LEU A 525 6.13 -2.19 16.49
N HIS A 526 7.25 -2.74 16.95
CA HIS A 526 8.00 -3.74 16.22
C HIS A 526 7.96 -5.04 17.02
N SER A 527 7.47 -6.12 16.41
CA SER A 527 7.42 -7.44 17.04
C SER A 527 8.58 -8.28 16.55
N TYR A 528 9.24 -8.96 17.48
CA TYR A 528 10.39 -9.80 17.20
C TYR A 528 10.16 -11.20 17.75
N PRO A 529 10.47 -12.26 16.99
CA PRO A 529 10.46 -13.61 17.52
C PRO A 529 11.55 -13.75 18.59
N THR A 530 11.28 -14.58 19.59
CA THR A 530 12.30 -15.01 20.57
C THR A 530 12.93 -16.34 20.13
N GLU A 531 13.98 -16.77 20.83
CA GLU A 531 14.58 -18.10 20.65
C GLU A 531 13.60 -19.26 20.92
N VAL A 532 12.50 -18.99 21.67
CA VAL A 532 11.45 -19.97 21.91
C VAL A 532 10.41 -19.87 20.80
N PRO A 533 10.19 -20.94 20.01
CA PRO A 533 9.21 -20.94 18.93
C PRO A 533 7.81 -20.49 19.42
N GLY A 534 7.18 -19.59 18.68
CA GLY A 534 5.84 -19.07 19.00
C GLY A 534 5.79 -18.01 20.10
N LYS A 535 6.93 -17.60 20.68
CA LYS A 535 6.99 -16.47 21.62
C LYS A 535 7.64 -15.26 20.96
N PHE A 536 7.05 -14.10 21.21
CA PHE A 536 7.46 -12.81 20.67
C PHE A 536 7.71 -11.80 21.79
N TRP A 537 8.53 -10.79 21.47
CA TRP A 537 8.67 -9.60 22.29
C TRP A 537 8.44 -8.34 21.44
N VAL A 538 8.06 -7.24 22.08
CA VAL A 538 7.62 -6.02 21.38
C VAL A 538 8.46 -4.82 21.78
N ARG A 539 9.14 -4.21 20.81
CA ARG A 539 9.74 -2.89 20.98
C ARG A 539 8.69 -1.81 20.75
N LYS A 540 8.50 -0.94 21.74
CA LYS A 540 7.54 0.17 21.69
C LYS A 540 8.28 1.48 21.47
N THR A 541 7.84 2.26 20.49
CA THR A 541 8.29 3.65 20.29
C THR A 541 7.13 4.59 20.56
N ASP A 542 7.10 5.13 21.79
CA ASP A 542 6.02 5.96 22.31
C ASP A 542 6.24 7.46 22.10
N GLY A 543 5.18 8.23 22.38
CA GLY A 543 5.22 9.68 22.52
C GLY A 543 4.91 10.48 21.26
N TYR A 544 4.33 9.81 20.27
CA TYR A 544 3.57 10.46 19.21
C TYR A 544 2.11 10.61 19.64
N ARG A 545 1.42 11.55 19.01
CA ARG A 545 -0.03 11.67 19.12
C ARG A 545 -0.65 11.40 17.76
N ALA A 546 -1.92 11.11 17.72
CA ALA A 546 -2.74 11.22 16.54
C ALA A 546 -4.03 11.92 16.90
N GLU A 547 -4.57 12.66 15.94
CA GLU A 547 -5.86 13.30 16.04
C GLU A 547 -6.72 12.84 14.87
N PHE A 548 -7.97 12.53 15.19
CA PHE A 548 -9.00 12.33 14.18
C PHE A 548 -9.72 13.67 13.93
N GLU A 549 -9.87 14.05 12.67
CA GLU A 549 -10.62 15.24 12.28
C GLU A 549 -11.86 14.80 11.51
N VAL A 550 -13.03 15.30 11.89
CA VAL A 550 -14.29 14.98 11.22
C VAL A 550 -14.74 16.20 10.42
N LYS A 551 -14.77 16.08 9.09
CA LYS A 551 -15.26 17.12 8.17
C LYS A 551 -16.44 16.59 7.37
N GLY A 552 -17.66 16.78 7.89
CA GLY A 552 -18.85 16.21 7.27
C GLY A 552 -18.86 14.68 7.42
N GLU A 553 -18.90 13.96 6.29
CA GLU A 553 -18.83 12.49 6.26
C GLU A 553 -17.38 11.95 6.16
N GLU A 554 -16.38 12.82 5.98
CA GLU A 554 -14.97 12.41 5.89
C GLU A 554 -14.31 12.43 7.28
N ILE A 555 -13.71 11.29 7.66
CA ILE A 555 -12.86 11.17 8.85
C ILE A 555 -11.41 11.19 8.39
N GLY A 556 -10.68 12.24 8.78
CA GLY A 556 -9.24 12.37 8.62
C GLY A 556 -8.49 11.78 9.81
N PHE A 557 -7.36 11.12 9.55
CA PHE A 557 -6.43 10.65 10.58
C PHE A 557 -5.06 11.32 10.40
N ALA A 558 -4.66 12.14 11.39
CA ALA A 558 -3.39 12.87 11.34
C ALA A 558 -2.51 12.55 12.57
N PRO A 559 -1.32 11.94 12.38
CA PRO A 559 -0.34 11.85 13.45
C PRO A 559 0.29 13.23 13.74
N ILE A 560 0.41 13.56 15.02
CA ILE A 560 0.88 14.84 15.57
C ILE A 560 2.14 14.63 16.42
N GLY A 561 3.26 15.21 15.98
CA GLY A 561 4.49 15.30 16.78
C GLY A 561 5.60 16.06 16.08
N LYS A 562 6.37 16.88 16.83
CA LYS A 562 7.64 17.44 16.34
C LYS A 562 8.73 16.38 16.51
N GLY A 563 9.38 15.96 15.41
CA GLY A 563 10.62 15.18 15.46
C GLY A 563 10.51 13.67 15.19
N GLY A 564 9.63 13.20 14.29
CA GLY A 564 9.66 11.79 13.90
C GLY A 564 8.74 11.36 12.77
N GLY A 565 8.84 11.94 11.58
CA GLY A 565 8.36 11.20 10.40
C GLY A 565 6.91 11.42 9.99
N LEU A 566 6.09 12.04 10.84
CA LEU A 566 4.63 12.02 10.71
C LEU A 566 4.09 13.41 10.98
N VAL A 567 3.81 14.16 9.91
CA VAL A 567 3.20 15.50 9.95
C VAL A 567 2.03 15.49 8.97
N HIS A 568 0.82 15.70 9.50
CA HIS A 568 -0.44 15.96 8.80
C HIS A 568 -0.58 15.23 7.45
N SER A 569 -0.97 13.96 7.52
CA SER A 569 -1.59 13.25 6.41
C SER A 569 -3.10 13.37 6.56
N ASP A 570 -3.80 13.97 5.61
CA ASP A 570 -5.25 13.84 5.52
C ASP A 570 -5.55 12.42 5.00
N ALA A 571 -5.39 11.42 5.87
CA ALA A 571 -5.82 10.06 5.54
C ALA A 571 -7.33 10.02 5.72
N THR A 572 -8.07 10.11 4.61
CA THR A 572 -9.54 10.07 4.60
C THR A 572 -10.03 8.63 4.69
N LEU A 573 -10.98 8.37 5.58
CA LEU A 573 -11.73 7.12 5.66
C LEU A 573 -12.26 6.74 4.27
N ARG A 574 -11.93 5.52 3.84
CA ARG A 574 -12.27 5.06 2.50
C ARG A 574 -13.77 4.82 2.38
N MET A 575 -14.40 5.49 1.43
CA MET A 575 -15.67 5.09 0.88
C MET A 575 -15.50 3.90 -0.06
N SER A 576 -16.00 2.73 0.35
CA SER A 576 -16.16 1.51 -0.43
C SER A 576 -17.46 1.53 -1.26
N TYR A 577 -17.61 0.53 -2.13
CA TYR A 577 -18.80 0.37 -2.95
C TYR A 577 -20.07 0.31 -2.09
N GLY A 578 -20.98 1.27 -2.28
CA GLY A 578 -22.27 1.32 -1.60
C GLY A 578 -22.28 2.01 -0.24
N ASP A 579 -21.18 2.61 0.22
CA ASP A 579 -21.07 3.13 1.59
C ASP A 579 -22.14 4.16 1.99
N HIS A 580 -22.50 5.10 1.11
CA HIS A 580 -23.63 6.00 1.39
C HIS A 580 -24.96 5.23 1.47
N GLU A 581 -25.21 4.31 0.53
CA GLU A 581 -26.45 3.53 0.49
C GLU A 581 -26.59 2.59 1.68
N PHE A 582 -25.49 2.03 2.17
CA PHE A 582 -25.45 1.13 3.31
C PHE A 582 -25.63 1.89 4.62
N THR A 583 -25.07 3.09 4.72
CA THR A 583 -25.30 3.99 5.86
C THR A 583 -26.78 4.35 5.94
N TRP A 584 -27.39 4.77 4.83
CA TRP A 584 -28.82 5.07 4.77
C TRP A 584 -29.71 3.83 4.96
N LEU A 585 -29.30 2.67 4.44
CA LEU A 585 -30.00 1.41 4.68
C LEU A 585 -30.01 1.06 6.19
N LYS A 586 -28.90 1.30 6.88
CA LYS A 586 -28.78 1.06 8.32
C LYS A 586 -29.61 2.05 9.14
N GLU A 587 -29.60 3.32 8.75
CA GLU A 587 -30.28 4.40 9.48
C GLU A 587 -31.80 4.40 9.25
N PHE A 588 -32.23 4.27 7.99
CA PHE A 588 -33.63 4.45 7.58
C PHE A 588 -34.33 3.13 7.20
N GLY A 589 -33.59 2.03 7.12
CA GLY A 589 -34.13 0.72 6.74
C GLY A 589 -34.23 0.51 5.23
N PRO A 590 -34.90 -0.56 4.78
CA PRO A 590 -34.88 -1.02 3.39
C PRO A 590 -35.59 -0.10 2.40
N VAL A 591 -36.35 0.89 2.89
CA VAL A 591 -37.01 1.88 2.05
C VAL A 591 -36.86 3.26 2.66
N TYR A 592 -36.30 4.19 1.88
CA TYR A 592 -36.09 5.57 2.30
C TYR A 592 -36.22 6.53 1.13
N GLN A 593 -36.40 7.81 1.43
CA GLN A 593 -36.58 8.85 0.43
C GLN A 593 -35.41 9.82 0.47
N VAL A 594 -34.81 10.07 -0.70
CA VAL A 594 -33.75 11.07 -0.87
C VAL A 594 -34.20 12.22 -1.76
N LYS A 595 -33.61 13.40 -1.54
CA LYS A 595 -33.81 14.58 -2.39
C LYS A 595 -32.76 14.57 -3.50
N GLY A 596 -33.21 14.34 -4.73
CA GLY A 596 -32.39 14.51 -5.93
C GLY A 596 -32.27 15.98 -6.34
N CYS A 597 -31.58 16.21 -7.46
CA CYS A 597 -31.45 17.54 -8.07
C CYS A 597 -32.83 18.22 -8.23
N PHE A 598 -32.87 19.54 -7.97
CA PHE A 598 -34.08 20.37 -8.02
C PHE A 598 -35.18 19.93 -7.04
N GLY A 599 -34.81 19.33 -5.90
CA GLY A 599 -35.74 18.95 -4.85
C GLY A 599 -36.63 17.75 -5.18
N GLN A 600 -36.33 17.02 -6.26
CA GLN A 600 -37.10 15.86 -6.71
C GLN A 600 -37.06 14.75 -5.66
N ASN A 601 -38.23 14.24 -5.28
CA ASN A 601 -38.34 13.08 -4.41
C ASN A 601 -37.95 11.81 -5.18
N ARG A 602 -36.97 11.07 -4.66
CA ARG A 602 -36.54 9.77 -5.18
C ARG A 602 -36.74 8.74 -4.08
N LEU A 603 -37.57 7.74 -4.34
CA LEU A 603 -37.80 6.65 -3.41
C LEU A 603 -36.77 5.55 -3.66
N MET A 604 -35.93 5.24 -2.68
CA MET A 604 -34.93 4.18 -2.73
C MET A 604 -35.54 2.93 -2.12
N VAL A 605 -35.60 1.83 -2.89
CA VAL A 605 -36.30 0.61 -2.47
C VAL A 605 -35.37 -0.59 -2.57
N SER A 606 -35.18 -1.27 -1.45
CA SER A 606 -34.49 -2.57 -1.36
C SER A 606 -35.34 -3.67 -0.71
N ASP A 607 -36.55 -3.37 -0.23
CA ASP A 607 -37.45 -4.36 0.35
C ASP A 607 -37.84 -5.47 -0.66
N PRO A 608 -37.74 -6.76 -0.32
CA PRO A 608 -37.97 -7.86 -1.26
C PRO A 608 -39.38 -7.89 -1.89
N LEU A 609 -40.43 -7.69 -1.10
CA LEU A 609 -41.82 -7.71 -1.58
C LEU A 609 -42.11 -6.48 -2.44
N ALA A 610 -41.62 -5.31 -2.01
CA ALA A 610 -41.72 -4.06 -2.75
C ALA A 610 -41.04 -4.18 -4.12
N LEU A 611 -39.81 -4.70 -4.15
CA LEU A 611 -39.06 -4.91 -5.38
C LEU A 611 -39.75 -5.90 -6.32
N GLN A 612 -40.27 -7.01 -5.79
CA GLN A 612 -41.05 -7.95 -6.58
C GLN A 612 -42.28 -7.29 -7.19
N TYR A 613 -43.01 -6.47 -6.42
CA TYR A 613 -44.17 -5.72 -6.92
C TYR A 613 -43.78 -4.71 -8.01
N ILE A 614 -42.76 -3.88 -7.76
CA ILE A 614 -42.29 -2.85 -8.70
C ILE A 614 -41.85 -3.45 -10.04
N LEU A 615 -41.17 -4.60 -10.00
CA LEU A 615 -40.62 -5.23 -11.21
C LEU A 615 -41.64 -6.02 -12.02
N ASN A 616 -42.73 -6.50 -11.40
CA ASN A 616 -43.75 -7.29 -12.07
C ASN A 616 -45.01 -6.49 -12.42
N SER A 617 -45.29 -5.39 -11.72
CA SER A 617 -46.50 -4.61 -11.89
C SER A 617 -46.46 -3.76 -13.17
N PRO A 618 -47.56 -3.67 -13.95
CA PRO A 618 -47.67 -2.73 -15.06
C PRO A 618 -47.75 -1.26 -14.60
N HIS A 619 -47.84 -1.00 -13.28
CA HIS A 619 -47.91 0.35 -12.72
C HIS A 619 -46.57 1.10 -12.74
N PHE A 620 -45.47 0.42 -13.12
CA PHE A 620 -44.14 1.03 -13.20
C PHE A 620 -43.54 0.93 -14.62
N GLY A 621 -43.05 2.05 -15.14
CA GLY A 621 -42.37 2.16 -16.43
C GLY A 621 -40.89 2.57 -16.29
N HIS A 622 -40.19 2.73 -17.42
CA HIS A 622 -38.85 3.31 -17.44
C HIS A 622 -38.89 4.79 -17.06
N GLY A 623 -37.90 5.22 -16.27
CA GLY A 623 -37.70 6.62 -15.93
C GLY A 623 -37.26 7.49 -17.11
N PRO A 624 -37.55 8.80 -17.10
CA PRO A 624 -37.27 9.73 -18.21
C PRO A 624 -35.78 9.86 -18.55
N THR A 625 -34.88 9.75 -17.57
CA THR A 625 -33.42 9.84 -17.79
C THR A 625 -32.92 8.68 -18.65
N LEU A 626 -33.28 7.45 -18.27
CA LEU A 626 -32.95 6.24 -19.02
C LEU A 626 -33.62 6.26 -20.40
N GLU A 627 -34.88 6.68 -20.52
CA GLU A 627 -35.57 6.73 -21.82
C GLU A 627 -34.86 7.66 -22.82
N ASN A 628 -34.41 8.85 -22.41
CA ASN A 628 -33.77 9.81 -23.32
C ASN A 628 -32.39 9.35 -23.76
N VAL A 629 -31.58 8.79 -22.85
CA VAL A 629 -30.25 8.26 -23.16
C VAL A 629 -30.34 7.03 -24.07
N MET A 630 -31.26 6.11 -23.79
CA MET A 630 -31.42 4.89 -24.58
C MET A 630 -31.90 5.15 -26.00
N ASN A 631 -32.76 6.15 -26.20
CA ASN A 631 -33.16 6.59 -27.54
C ASN A 631 -32.02 7.25 -28.35
N LEU A 632 -31.00 7.74 -27.65
CA LEU A 632 -29.84 8.40 -28.24
C LEU A 632 -28.77 7.37 -28.63
N MET A 633 -28.56 6.38 -27.77
CA MET A 633 -27.61 5.28 -27.96
C MET A 633 -28.13 4.20 -28.91
N PHE A 634 -29.43 3.92 -28.86
CA PHE A 634 -30.04 2.79 -29.57
C PHE A 634 -31.19 3.24 -30.47
N ASP A 635 -31.66 2.34 -31.30
CA ASP A 635 -32.88 2.54 -32.08
C ASP A 635 -34.13 2.40 -31.19
N GLN A 636 -35.24 3.05 -31.54
CA GLN A 636 -36.51 2.92 -30.79
C GLN A 636 -37.07 1.50 -30.85
N ASN A 637 -36.70 0.76 -31.90
CA ASN A 637 -37.05 -0.64 -32.09
C ASN A 637 -36.12 -1.60 -31.31
N ALA A 638 -35.10 -1.10 -30.61
CA ALA A 638 -34.28 -1.93 -29.74
C ALA A 638 -35.12 -2.45 -28.55
N VAL A 639 -34.90 -3.70 -28.14
CA VAL A 639 -35.68 -4.37 -27.08
C VAL A 639 -35.67 -3.58 -25.76
N MET A 640 -34.59 -2.88 -25.44
CA MET A 640 -34.51 -2.08 -24.22
C MET A 640 -35.28 -0.75 -24.31
N ALA A 641 -35.44 -0.18 -25.50
CA ALA A 641 -36.18 1.06 -25.74
C ALA A 641 -37.70 0.81 -25.96
N ALA A 642 -38.05 -0.34 -26.53
CA ALA A 642 -39.42 -0.70 -26.85
C ALA A 642 -40.34 -0.77 -25.61
N LYS A 643 -41.64 -0.52 -25.79
CA LYS A 643 -42.66 -0.49 -24.73
C LYS A 643 -43.86 -1.38 -25.07
N GLY A 644 -44.64 -1.74 -24.04
CA GLY A 644 -45.91 -2.46 -24.19
C GLY A 644 -45.81 -3.75 -25.02
N GLU A 645 -46.75 -3.92 -25.94
CA GLU A 645 -46.82 -5.10 -26.83
C GLU A 645 -45.62 -5.22 -27.77
N THR A 646 -45.04 -4.10 -28.24
CA THR A 646 -43.81 -4.14 -29.06
C THR A 646 -42.66 -4.77 -28.29
N HIS A 647 -42.44 -4.38 -27.04
CA HIS A 647 -41.43 -5.01 -26.20
C HIS A 647 -41.69 -6.52 -26.00
N LYS A 648 -42.94 -6.90 -25.70
CA LYS A 648 -43.30 -8.31 -25.52
C LYS A 648 -42.99 -9.14 -26.78
N ARG A 649 -43.35 -8.65 -27.96
CA ARG A 649 -43.06 -9.30 -29.25
C ARG A 649 -41.55 -9.41 -29.51
N LEU A 650 -40.83 -8.29 -29.44
CA LEU A 650 -39.37 -8.26 -29.68
C LEU A 650 -38.65 -9.21 -28.73
N ARG A 651 -39.00 -9.19 -27.45
CA ARG A 651 -38.42 -10.07 -26.45
C ARG A 651 -38.74 -11.55 -26.73
N ALA A 652 -39.98 -11.87 -27.08
CA ALA A 652 -40.37 -13.24 -27.41
C ALA A 652 -39.60 -13.79 -28.62
N ALA A 653 -39.40 -12.95 -29.65
CA ALA A 653 -38.60 -13.30 -30.82
C ALA A 653 -37.12 -13.53 -30.46
N LEU A 654 -36.50 -12.57 -29.78
CA LEU A 654 -35.08 -12.65 -29.42
C LEU A 654 -34.75 -13.80 -28.47
N ASN A 655 -35.70 -14.23 -27.63
CA ASN A 655 -35.49 -15.28 -26.65
C ASN A 655 -35.08 -16.63 -27.28
N ILE A 656 -35.35 -16.86 -28.57
CA ILE A 656 -34.89 -18.03 -29.33
C ILE A 656 -33.37 -18.23 -29.17
N GLY A 657 -32.60 -17.14 -29.32
CA GLY A 657 -31.14 -17.16 -29.22
C GLY A 657 -30.58 -17.21 -27.79
N PHE A 658 -31.44 -17.08 -26.76
CA PHE A 658 -31.04 -16.98 -25.35
C PHE A 658 -31.68 -18.07 -24.46
N THR A 659 -32.27 -19.10 -25.07
CA THR A 659 -32.71 -20.31 -24.35
C THR A 659 -31.52 -21.09 -23.79
N SER A 660 -31.75 -21.92 -22.76
CA SER A 660 -30.68 -22.79 -22.21
C SER A 660 -30.05 -23.71 -23.26
N SER A 661 -30.81 -24.16 -24.26
CA SER A 661 -30.30 -24.98 -25.36
C SER A 661 -29.48 -24.16 -26.35
N ALA A 662 -29.93 -22.96 -26.72
CA ALA A 662 -29.20 -22.10 -27.64
C ALA A 662 -27.87 -21.62 -27.06
N VAL A 663 -27.86 -21.20 -25.79
CA VAL A 663 -26.66 -20.70 -25.11
C VAL A 663 -25.53 -21.74 -25.06
N ARG A 664 -25.86 -23.03 -24.91
CA ARG A 664 -24.86 -24.10 -24.93
C ARG A 664 -24.12 -24.22 -26.26
N ASN A 665 -24.74 -23.83 -27.38
CA ASN A 665 -24.09 -23.86 -28.69
C ASN A 665 -22.97 -22.82 -28.82
N TYR A 666 -22.94 -21.80 -27.94
CA TYR A 666 -21.91 -20.76 -27.95
C TYR A 666 -20.70 -21.10 -27.08
N GLN A 667 -20.75 -22.16 -26.28
CA GLN A 667 -19.64 -22.55 -25.39
C GLN A 667 -18.29 -22.68 -26.10
N PRO A 668 -18.17 -23.30 -27.29
CA PRO A 668 -16.89 -23.38 -28.00
C PRO A 668 -16.32 -22.02 -28.41
N ILE A 669 -17.16 -20.98 -28.53
CA ILE A 669 -16.71 -19.61 -28.77
C ILE A 669 -16.05 -19.08 -27.49
N PHE A 670 -16.69 -19.27 -26.34
CA PHE A 670 -16.16 -18.79 -25.05
C PHE A 670 -14.83 -19.45 -24.72
N GLU A 671 -14.71 -20.77 -24.91
CA GLU A 671 -13.48 -21.52 -24.65
C GLU A 671 -12.33 -20.99 -25.51
N ARG A 672 -12.54 -20.89 -26.83
CA ARG A 672 -11.55 -20.34 -27.77
C ARG A 672 -11.12 -18.91 -27.42
N VAL A 673 -12.06 -18.06 -26.99
CA VAL A 673 -11.74 -16.67 -26.64
C VAL A 673 -10.98 -16.62 -25.32
N ALA A 674 -11.36 -17.44 -24.33
CA ALA A 674 -10.68 -17.53 -23.03
C ALA A 674 -9.22 -18.00 -23.20
N GLU A 675 -8.98 -19.06 -23.98
CA GLU A 675 -7.63 -19.56 -24.30
C GLU A 675 -6.72 -18.47 -24.90
N LYS A 676 -7.23 -17.68 -25.85
CA LYS A 676 -6.47 -16.57 -26.46
C LYS A 676 -6.11 -15.47 -25.46
N ILE A 677 -6.93 -15.26 -24.44
CA ILE A 677 -6.63 -14.30 -23.37
C ILE A 677 -5.56 -14.84 -22.44
N THR A 678 -5.59 -16.14 -22.14
CA THR A 678 -4.51 -16.81 -21.40
C THR A 678 -3.16 -16.60 -22.08
N GLU A 679 -3.07 -16.79 -23.40
CA GLU A 679 -1.83 -16.52 -24.16
C GLU A 679 -1.35 -15.06 -24.07
N ARG A 680 -2.27 -14.09 -23.96
CA ARG A 680 -1.93 -12.68 -23.80
C ARG A 680 -1.46 -12.37 -22.39
N LEU A 681 -2.14 -12.93 -21.37
CA LEU A 681 -1.80 -12.75 -19.96
C LEU A 681 -0.50 -13.45 -19.57
N ASP A 682 -0.15 -14.55 -20.24
CA ASP A 682 1.11 -15.26 -20.05
C ASP A 682 2.34 -14.36 -20.30
N LYS A 683 2.25 -13.49 -21.31
CA LYS A 683 3.29 -12.48 -21.60
C LYS A 683 3.46 -11.43 -20.50
N CYS A 684 2.50 -11.35 -19.59
CA CYS A 684 2.47 -10.45 -18.46
C CYS A 684 2.77 -11.16 -17.13
N SER A 685 3.10 -12.46 -17.15
CA SER A 685 3.45 -13.23 -15.95
C SER A 685 4.63 -12.62 -15.20
N GLY A 686 4.52 -12.52 -13.87
CA GLY A 686 5.50 -11.87 -13.00
C GLY A 686 5.45 -10.33 -13.03
N SER A 687 4.50 -9.74 -13.75
CA SER A 687 4.34 -8.28 -13.84
C SER A 687 2.98 -7.82 -13.34
N ARG A 688 2.95 -6.56 -12.88
CA ARG A 688 1.74 -5.87 -12.46
C ARG A 688 0.90 -5.51 -13.70
N THR A 689 -0.30 -6.05 -13.79
CA THR A 689 -1.09 -6.04 -15.02
C THR A 689 -2.53 -5.61 -14.76
N ASP A 690 -3.00 -4.60 -15.48
CA ASP A 690 -4.40 -4.19 -15.47
C ASP A 690 -5.26 -5.16 -16.29
N LEU A 691 -6.22 -5.81 -15.63
CA LEU A 691 -7.08 -6.81 -16.25
C LEU A 691 -8.16 -6.22 -17.16
N TYR A 692 -8.69 -5.03 -16.87
CA TYR A 692 -9.86 -4.51 -17.59
C TYR A 692 -9.58 -4.28 -19.10
N PRO A 693 -8.47 -3.63 -19.51
CA PRO A 693 -8.12 -3.44 -20.92
C PRO A 693 -7.85 -4.74 -21.68
N ILE A 694 -7.58 -5.84 -20.97
CA ILE A 694 -7.31 -7.15 -21.56
C ILE A 694 -8.60 -7.94 -21.74
N LEU A 695 -9.47 -7.93 -20.73
CA LEU A 695 -10.72 -8.68 -20.71
C LEU A 695 -11.84 -7.98 -21.52
N SER A 696 -11.88 -6.64 -21.55
CA SER A 696 -12.96 -5.90 -22.22
C SER A 696 -13.06 -6.18 -23.74
N PRO A 697 -11.95 -6.24 -24.51
CA PRO A 697 -12.02 -6.65 -25.91
C PRO A 697 -12.38 -8.13 -26.09
N ALA A 698 -12.09 -8.97 -25.11
CA ALA A 698 -12.34 -10.41 -25.17
C ALA A 698 -13.83 -10.72 -25.10
N THR A 699 -14.50 -10.18 -24.09
CA THR A 699 -15.96 -10.30 -23.90
C THR A 699 -16.72 -9.66 -25.06
N LEU A 700 -16.19 -8.58 -25.65
CA LEU A 700 -16.73 -8.00 -26.89
C LEU A 700 -16.65 -8.99 -28.06
N SER A 701 -15.55 -9.75 -28.19
CA SER A 701 -15.42 -10.79 -29.22
C SER A 701 -16.39 -11.93 -28.98
N ALA A 702 -16.51 -12.41 -27.74
CA ALA A 702 -17.41 -13.49 -27.38
C ALA A 702 -18.88 -13.14 -27.71
N ILE A 703 -19.37 -11.96 -27.30
CA ILE A 703 -20.74 -11.54 -27.62
C ILE A 703 -20.94 -11.26 -29.11
N SER A 704 -19.95 -10.67 -29.79
CA SER A 704 -20.03 -10.39 -31.23
C SER A 704 -20.13 -11.68 -32.05
N GLU A 705 -19.28 -12.66 -31.75
CA GLU A 705 -19.26 -13.94 -32.47
C GLU A 705 -20.55 -14.74 -32.21
N ALA A 706 -21.04 -14.75 -30.98
CA ALA A 706 -22.26 -15.49 -30.64
C ALA A 706 -23.55 -14.83 -31.14
N VAL A 707 -23.59 -13.50 -31.26
CA VAL A 707 -24.79 -12.76 -31.71
C VAL A 707 -24.80 -12.57 -33.22
N LEU A 708 -23.67 -12.20 -33.81
CA LEU A 708 -23.56 -11.78 -35.21
C LEU A 708 -22.79 -12.78 -36.08
N GLY A 709 -22.00 -13.68 -35.49
CA GLY A 709 -21.10 -14.55 -36.23
C GLY A 709 -19.85 -13.85 -36.78
N CYS A 710 -19.48 -12.67 -36.26
CA CYS A 710 -18.31 -11.91 -36.69
C CYS A 710 -17.32 -11.65 -35.53
N SER A 711 -16.03 -11.60 -35.85
CA SER A 711 -14.96 -11.39 -34.88
C SER A 711 -14.75 -9.91 -34.57
N THR A 712 -14.03 -9.60 -33.48
CA THR A 712 -13.64 -8.22 -33.14
C THR A 712 -12.86 -7.48 -34.24
N ARG A 713 -12.15 -8.20 -35.11
CA ARG A 713 -11.46 -7.58 -36.27
C ARG A 713 -12.45 -7.05 -37.30
N ASP A 714 -13.60 -7.71 -37.43
CA ASP A 714 -14.64 -7.37 -38.39
C ASP A 714 -15.51 -6.19 -37.92
N LEU A 715 -15.42 -5.82 -36.63
CA LEU A 715 -16.13 -4.67 -36.06
C LEU A 715 -15.49 -3.32 -36.42
N GLY A 716 -14.21 -3.31 -36.81
CA GLY A 716 -13.45 -2.11 -37.13
C GLY A 716 -12.92 -1.35 -35.89
N GLU A 717 -11.69 -0.83 -36.00
CA GLU A 717 -10.98 -0.14 -34.90
C GLU A 717 -11.76 1.08 -34.38
N GLU A 718 -12.45 1.79 -35.28
CA GLU A 718 -13.21 2.99 -34.93
C GLU A 718 -14.40 2.67 -34.01
N PHE A 719 -15.09 1.53 -34.22
CA PHE A 719 -16.19 1.13 -33.35
C PHE A 719 -15.68 0.76 -31.96
N VAL A 720 -14.61 -0.06 -31.90
CA VAL A 720 -14.01 -0.50 -30.63
C VAL A 720 -13.57 0.72 -29.80
N ALA A 721 -12.84 1.66 -30.41
CA ALA A 721 -12.37 2.86 -29.71
C ALA A 721 -13.52 3.77 -29.23
N ASN A 722 -14.58 3.94 -30.03
CA ASN A 722 -15.74 4.75 -29.61
C ASN A 722 -16.58 4.05 -28.53
N ASN A 723 -16.67 2.73 -28.57
CA ASN A 723 -17.34 1.94 -27.56
C ASN A 723 -16.62 2.02 -26.20
N GLU A 724 -15.29 1.92 -26.18
CA GLU A 724 -14.49 2.12 -24.96
C GLU A 724 -14.61 3.56 -24.40
N ARG A 725 -14.61 4.57 -25.29
CA ARG A 725 -14.82 5.97 -24.89
C ARG A 725 -16.21 6.19 -24.29
N MET A 726 -17.24 5.56 -24.87
CA MET A 726 -18.59 5.61 -24.34
C MET A 726 -18.66 4.98 -22.94
N MET A 727 -18.05 3.82 -22.74
CA MET A 727 -17.94 3.19 -21.41
C MET A 727 -17.15 4.04 -20.41
N THR A 728 -16.25 4.89 -20.89
CA THR A 728 -15.48 5.82 -20.04
C THR A 728 -16.30 7.05 -19.64
N LEU A 729 -17.11 7.56 -20.57
CA LEU A 729 -18.03 8.66 -20.29
C LEU A 729 -19.14 8.26 -19.31
N SER A 730 -19.58 6.99 -19.33
CA SER A 730 -20.60 6.51 -18.40
C SER A 730 -20.07 6.27 -16.98
N SER A 731 -18.76 6.15 -16.79
CA SER A 731 -18.14 5.74 -15.52
C SER A 731 -17.58 6.86 -14.65
N ASN A 732 -17.40 8.07 -15.22
CA ASN A 732 -16.81 9.21 -14.51
C ASN A 732 -17.82 10.37 -14.44
N GLN A 733 -18.57 10.46 -13.33
CA GLN A 733 -19.55 11.53 -13.11
C GLN A 733 -19.01 12.56 -12.12
N SER A 734 -18.77 13.78 -12.60
CA SER A 734 -18.52 14.95 -11.75
C SER A 734 -19.82 15.55 -11.23
N SER A 735 -19.77 16.32 -10.14
CA SER A 735 -20.95 17.04 -9.60
C SER A 735 -21.62 17.93 -10.64
N THR A 736 -20.85 18.51 -11.56
CA THR A 736 -21.37 19.32 -12.67
C THR A 736 -22.09 18.46 -13.71
N GLN A 737 -21.59 17.26 -14.00
CA GLN A 737 -22.26 16.31 -14.89
C GLN A 737 -23.58 15.80 -14.32
N ILE A 738 -23.64 15.52 -13.00
CA ILE A 738 -24.88 15.11 -12.31
C ILE A 738 -25.98 16.17 -12.46
N ILE A 739 -25.61 17.45 -12.29
CA ILE A 739 -26.53 18.58 -12.47
C ILE A 739 -26.93 18.69 -13.95
N ALA A 740 -25.98 18.57 -14.88
CA ALA A 740 -26.24 18.63 -16.32
C ALA A 740 -27.21 17.53 -16.77
N ASP A 741 -27.02 16.29 -16.32
CA ASP A 741 -27.90 15.15 -16.61
C ASP A 741 -29.31 15.38 -16.03
N ALA A 742 -29.39 15.95 -14.82
CA ALA A 742 -30.67 16.29 -14.19
C ALA A 742 -31.41 17.43 -14.91
N ILE A 743 -30.70 18.40 -15.48
CA ILE A 743 -31.29 19.43 -16.36
C ILE A 743 -31.76 18.77 -17.64
N ALA A 744 -30.90 17.95 -18.25
CA ALA A 744 -31.16 17.30 -19.51
C ALA A 744 -32.41 16.40 -19.43
N SER A 745 -32.59 15.62 -18.36
CA SER A 745 -33.77 14.76 -18.18
C SER A 745 -35.11 15.51 -18.12
N ARG A 746 -35.10 16.82 -17.86
CA ARG A 746 -36.28 17.70 -17.84
C ARG A 746 -36.52 18.44 -19.16
N LEU A 747 -35.58 18.39 -20.11
CA LEU A 747 -35.75 19.04 -21.40
C LEU A 747 -36.85 18.37 -22.23
N PRO A 748 -37.69 19.15 -22.95
CA PRO A 748 -38.68 18.58 -23.87
C PRO A 748 -38.02 17.68 -24.93
N LYS A 749 -38.71 16.62 -25.37
CA LYS A 749 -38.21 15.67 -26.40
C LYS A 749 -37.72 16.38 -27.68
N MET A 750 -38.32 17.51 -28.05
CA MET A 750 -37.90 18.33 -29.19
C MET A 750 -36.50 18.95 -28.98
N VAL A 751 -36.20 19.41 -27.77
CA VAL A 751 -34.89 19.96 -27.42
C VAL A 751 -33.85 18.85 -27.41
N TRP A 752 -34.19 17.66 -26.90
CA TRP A 752 -33.33 16.49 -27.00
C TRP A 752 -32.99 16.13 -28.45
N ARG A 753 -33.99 16.09 -29.33
CA ARG A 753 -33.78 15.81 -30.76
C ARG A 753 -32.82 16.82 -31.40
N ALA A 754 -32.91 18.10 -31.03
CA ALA A 754 -31.98 19.13 -31.50
C ALA A 754 -30.58 19.01 -30.85
N ALA A 755 -30.52 18.74 -29.54
CA ALA A 755 -29.29 18.66 -28.76
C ALA A 755 -28.36 17.53 -29.23
N VAL A 756 -28.93 16.42 -29.72
CA VAL A 756 -28.19 15.32 -30.35
C VAL A 756 -27.30 15.80 -31.50
N HIS A 757 -27.67 16.88 -32.20
CA HIS A 757 -26.92 17.42 -33.32
C HIS A 757 -25.76 18.35 -32.91
N LEU A 758 -25.63 18.70 -31.63
CA LEU A 758 -24.56 19.57 -31.14
C LEU A 758 -23.18 18.90 -31.32
N PRO A 759 -22.13 19.67 -31.67
CA PRO A 759 -20.80 19.14 -31.95
C PRO A 759 -19.97 18.86 -30.69
N THR A 760 -20.58 18.43 -29.58
CA THR A 760 -19.86 18.10 -28.34
C THR A 760 -19.21 16.71 -28.41
N ALA A 761 -18.11 16.50 -27.68
CA ALA A 761 -17.38 15.23 -27.67
C ALA A 761 -18.29 14.04 -27.30
N THR A 762 -19.12 14.20 -26.26
CA THR A 762 -20.06 13.16 -25.79
C THR A 762 -21.08 12.78 -26.87
N PHE A 763 -21.76 13.74 -27.49
CA PHE A 763 -22.77 13.42 -28.52
C PHE A 763 -22.15 12.87 -29.80
N LYS A 764 -20.91 13.26 -30.14
CA LYS A 764 -20.16 12.65 -31.25
C LYS A 764 -19.91 11.16 -31.01
N VAL A 765 -19.43 10.79 -29.81
CA VAL A 765 -19.18 9.39 -29.44
C VAL A 765 -20.47 8.57 -29.47
N LEU A 766 -21.54 9.04 -28.81
CA LEU A 766 -22.81 8.30 -28.77
C LEU A 766 -23.44 8.12 -30.16
N ARG A 767 -23.33 9.12 -31.03
CA ARG A 767 -23.81 9.03 -32.43
C ARG A 767 -22.95 8.08 -33.25
N ALA A 768 -21.64 8.15 -33.11
CA ALA A 768 -20.70 7.26 -33.82
C ALA A 768 -20.98 5.80 -33.47
N VAL A 769 -21.10 5.46 -32.17
CA VAL A 769 -21.42 4.10 -31.73
C VAL A 769 -22.73 3.61 -32.36
N LYS A 770 -23.80 4.42 -32.33
CA LYS A 770 -25.08 4.05 -32.93
C LYS A 770 -24.98 3.80 -34.44
N VAL A 771 -24.33 4.70 -35.18
CA VAL A 771 -24.19 4.59 -36.64
C VAL A 771 -23.38 3.37 -37.02
N LEU A 772 -22.22 3.17 -36.37
CA LEU A 772 -21.32 2.06 -36.63
C LEU A 772 -21.97 0.72 -36.25
N ALA A 773 -22.65 0.63 -35.10
CA ALA A 773 -23.39 -0.57 -34.70
C ALA A 773 -24.47 -0.94 -35.73
N ASN A 774 -25.21 0.04 -36.25
CA ASN A 774 -26.22 -0.21 -37.28
C ASN A 774 -25.60 -0.63 -38.64
N GLN A 775 -24.42 -0.09 -38.99
CA GLN A 775 -23.70 -0.52 -40.19
C GLN A 775 -23.23 -1.97 -40.07
N ILE A 776 -22.62 -2.33 -38.94
CA ILE A 776 -22.20 -3.70 -38.61
C ILE A 776 -23.41 -4.64 -38.65
N GLY A 777 -24.53 -4.25 -38.03
CA GLY A 777 -25.76 -5.03 -38.02
C GLY A 777 -26.30 -5.28 -39.43
N ARG A 778 -26.35 -4.25 -40.29
CA ARG A 778 -26.81 -4.39 -41.68
C ARG A 778 -25.91 -5.33 -42.48
N GLN A 779 -24.60 -5.20 -42.31
CA GLN A 779 -23.64 -6.07 -42.98
C GLN A 779 -23.84 -7.53 -42.55
N ALA A 780 -23.94 -7.79 -41.24
CA ALA A 780 -24.16 -9.13 -40.71
C ALA A 780 -25.50 -9.74 -41.20
N VAL A 781 -26.58 -8.95 -41.29
CA VAL A 781 -27.85 -9.42 -41.86
C VAL A 781 -27.71 -9.77 -43.34
N ALA A 782 -27.09 -8.90 -44.13
CA ALA A 782 -26.88 -9.12 -45.56
C ALA A 782 -26.05 -10.38 -45.83
N ASP A 783 -24.95 -10.58 -45.09
CA ASP A 783 -24.08 -11.74 -45.22
C ASP A 783 -24.81 -13.04 -44.90
N LYS A 784 -25.66 -13.03 -43.87
CA LYS A 784 -26.47 -14.20 -43.49
C LYS A 784 -27.55 -14.52 -44.49
N LEU A 785 -28.25 -13.51 -45.02
CA LEU A 785 -29.25 -13.73 -46.07
C LEU A 785 -28.59 -14.32 -47.33
N ALA A 786 -27.39 -13.84 -47.70
CA ALA A 786 -26.61 -14.43 -48.80
C ALA A 786 -26.19 -15.88 -48.52
N ALA A 787 -25.75 -16.18 -47.29
CA ALA A 787 -25.39 -17.54 -46.88
C ALA A 787 -26.59 -18.50 -46.90
N ILE A 788 -27.77 -18.06 -46.43
CA ILE A 788 -29.02 -18.84 -46.48
C ILE A 788 -29.40 -19.15 -47.94
N GLN A 789 -29.28 -18.17 -48.85
CA GLN A 789 -29.53 -18.38 -50.28
C GLN A 789 -28.57 -19.41 -50.91
N GLN A 790 -27.35 -19.53 -50.38
CA GLN A 790 -26.35 -20.52 -50.80
C GLN A 790 -26.51 -21.89 -50.12
N GLY A 791 -27.54 -22.07 -49.29
CA GLY A 791 -27.78 -23.32 -48.54
C GLY A 791 -26.81 -23.55 -47.39
N VAL A 792 -26.08 -22.52 -46.95
CA VAL A 792 -25.19 -22.58 -45.79
C VAL A 792 -26.01 -22.53 -44.51
N ASN A 793 -25.70 -23.40 -43.55
CA ASN A 793 -26.36 -23.38 -42.24
C ASN A 793 -25.91 -22.16 -41.43
N THR A 794 -26.83 -21.22 -41.20
CA THR A 794 -26.59 -20.00 -40.40
C THR A 794 -27.05 -20.13 -38.95
N ARG A 795 -27.51 -21.29 -38.48
CA ARG A 795 -28.03 -21.49 -37.10
C ARG A 795 -26.96 -21.51 -36.00
N THR A 796 -25.80 -20.94 -36.25
CA THR A 796 -24.63 -20.94 -35.37
C THR A 796 -24.60 -19.75 -34.40
N ASP A 797 -25.39 -18.71 -34.66
CA ASP A 797 -25.45 -17.47 -33.90
C ASP A 797 -26.89 -16.92 -33.85
N VAL A 798 -27.13 -15.94 -32.96
CA VAL A 798 -28.47 -15.39 -32.70
C VAL A 798 -29.13 -14.83 -33.96
N PHE A 799 -28.41 -14.04 -34.76
CA PHE A 799 -28.98 -13.41 -35.96
C PHE A 799 -29.33 -14.46 -37.01
N GLY A 800 -28.50 -15.48 -37.20
CA GLY A 800 -28.77 -16.54 -38.16
C GLY A 800 -29.89 -17.48 -37.74
N MET A 801 -30.13 -17.66 -36.43
CA MET A 801 -31.34 -18.34 -35.93
C MET A 801 -32.61 -17.51 -36.20
N LEU A 802 -32.54 -16.18 -36.10
CA LEU A 802 -33.70 -15.30 -36.28
C LEU A 802 -34.10 -15.10 -37.75
N LEU A 803 -33.15 -15.26 -38.68
CA LEU A 803 -33.36 -15.11 -40.13
C LEU A 803 -33.76 -16.42 -40.82
N ASP A 804 -33.76 -17.54 -40.10
CA ASP A 804 -33.98 -18.87 -40.67
C ASP A 804 -35.47 -19.12 -41.04
N PRO A 805 -35.76 -19.44 -42.31
CA PRO A 805 -37.13 -19.65 -42.78
C PRO A 805 -37.82 -20.90 -42.20
N GLU A 806 -37.11 -21.94 -41.74
CA GLU A 806 -37.80 -23.11 -41.13
C GLU A 806 -38.35 -22.83 -39.72
N GLN A 807 -37.75 -21.89 -38.97
CA GLN A 807 -38.34 -21.40 -37.72
C GLN A 807 -39.44 -20.34 -37.95
N SER A 808 -39.53 -19.79 -39.16
CA SER A 808 -40.53 -18.80 -39.54
C SER A 808 -41.96 -19.35 -39.63
N ASP A 809 -42.15 -20.68 -39.60
CA ASP A 809 -43.46 -21.33 -39.54
C ASP A 809 -44.22 -21.04 -38.22
N MET A 810 -43.54 -20.54 -37.18
CA MET A 810 -44.18 -19.88 -36.03
C MET A 810 -44.51 -18.40 -36.35
N LYS A 811 -45.42 -18.17 -37.31
CA LYS A 811 -45.83 -16.88 -37.92
C LYS A 811 -46.23 -15.70 -36.99
N LYS A 812 -46.10 -15.78 -35.66
CA LYS A 812 -46.62 -14.74 -34.74
C LYS A 812 -45.64 -13.62 -34.39
N ASN A 813 -44.32 -13.80 -34.50
CA ASN A 813 -43.35 -12.83 -33.97
C ASN A 813 -42.08 -12.61 -34.86
N VAL A 814 -42.22 -12.54 -36.18
CA VAL A 814 -41.07 -12.27 -37.07
C VAL A 814 -40.55 -10.83 -36.88
N LEU A 815 -39.23 -10.67 -36.79
CA LEU A 815 -38.56 -9.37 -36.74
C LEU A 815 -38.32 -8.87 -38.18
N THR A 816 -38.54 -7.58 -38.42
CA THR A 816 -38.09 -6.96 -39.68
C THR A 816 -36.56 -6.83 -39.69
N GLU A 817 -35.95 -6.65 -40.86
CA GLU A 817 -34.50 -6.40 -40.97
C GLU A 817 -34.07 -5.18 -40.13
N ASP A 818 -34.83 -4.09 -40.19
CA ASP A 818 -34.56 -2.89 -39.39
C ASP A 818 -34.70 -3.15 -37.89
N GLU A 819 -35.68 -3.95 -37.48
CA GLU A 819 -35.83 -4.36 -36.08
C GLU A 819 -34.71 -5.28 -35.60
N LEU A 820 -34.13 -6.11 -36.48
CA LEU A 820 -33.00 -6.96 -36.16
C LEU A 820 -31.71 -6.14 -36.04
N VAL A 821 -31.44 -5.25 -36.99
CA VAL A 821 -30.31 -4.30 -36.97
C VAL A 821 -30.37 -3.43 -35.71
N ALA A 822 -31.57 -3.00 -35.29
CA ALA A 822 -31.77 -2.23 -34.07
C ALA A 822 -31.27 -2.93 -32.79
N GLN A 823 -31.10 -4.26 -32.80
CA GLN A 823 -30.62 -5.01 -31.63
C GLN A 823 -29.09 -5.06 -31.52
N THR A 824 -28.35 -4.79 -32.60
CA THR A 824 -26.89 -4.97 -32.64
C THR A 824 -26.19 -4.21 -31.52
N GLY A 825 -26.42 -2.90 -31.41
CA GLY A 825 -25.76 -2.08 -30.40
C GLY A 825 -26.08 -2.51 -28.97
N ILE A 826 -27.36 -2.82 -28.67
CA ILE A 826 -27.78 -3.13 -27.30
C ILE A 826 -27.28 -4.50 -26.82
N LEU A 827 -27.24 -5.49 -27.70
CA LEU A 827 -26.74 -6.83 -27.35
C LEU A 827 -25.23 -6.80 -27.10
N MET A 828 -24.47 -6.08 -27.94
CA MET A 828 -23.02 -5.95 -27.77
C MET A 828 -22.65 -5.19 -26.48
N ILE A 829 -23.23 -4.01 -26.27
CA ILE A 829 -22.94 -3.18 -25.09
C ILE A 829 -23.41 -3.86 -23.81
N GLY A 830 -24.60 -4.49 -23.84
CA GLY A 830 -25.16 -5.19 -22.69
C GLY A 830 -24.36 -6.43 -22.27
N GLY A 831 -23.79 -7.15 -23.24
CA GLY A 831 -23.01 -8.38 -23.00
C GLY A 831 -21.54 -8.14 -22.63
N GLN A 832 -20.91 -7.07 -23.13
CA GLN A 832 -19.48 -6.85 -22.94
C GLN A 832 -19.12 -6.35 -21.52
N ASP A 833 -19.56 -5.15 -21.16
CA ASP A 833 -19.01 -4.44 -19.98
C ASP A 833 -19.49 -5.09 -18.67
N THR A 834 -20.70 -5.64 -18.66
CA THR A 834 -21.25 -6.34 -17.49
C THR A 834 -20.44 -7.59 -17.14
N VAL A 835 -20.09 -8.41 -18.14
CA VAL A 835 -19.28 -9.62 -17.97
C VAL A 835 -17.84 -9.26 -17.59
N THR A 836 -17.25 -8.28 -18.30
CA THR A 836 -15.88 -7.80 -18.01
C THR A 836 -15.72 -7.35 -16.57
N ASN A 837 -16.64 -6.52 -16.07
CA ASN A 837 -16.57 -6.02 -14.69
C ASN A 837 -16.68 -7.16 -13.68
N THR A 838 -17.61 -8.11 -13.88
CA THR A 838 -17.72 -9.27 -12.99
C THR A 838 -16.44 -10.11 -12.97
N LEU A 839 -15.80 -10.35 -14.12
CA LEU A 839 -14.53 -11.07 -14.19
C LEU A 839 -13.42 -10.35 -13.42
N VAL A 840 -13.27 -9.04 -13.64
CA VAL A 840 -12.27 -8.21 -12.95
C VAL A 840 -12.48 -8.22 -11.43
N PHE A 841 -13.71 -8.01 -10.96
CA PHE A 841 -14.02 -8.00 -9.52
C PHE A 841 -13.87 -9.37 -8.88
N GLY A 842 -14.22 -10.46 -9.56
CA GLY A 842 -14.00 -11.79 -9.02
C GLY A 842 -12.52 -12.14 -8.94
N CYS A 843 -11.70 -11.79 -9.94
CA CYS A 843 -10.24 -11.93 -9.84
C CYS A 843 -9.65 -11.10 -8.68
N LEU A 844 -10.18 -9.88 -8.45
CA LEU A 844 -9.77 -9.03 -7.33
C LEU A 844 -10.11 -9.65 -5.96
N GLU A 845 -11.30 -10.21 -5.80
CA GLU A 845 -11.68 -10.90 -4.55
C GLU A 845 -10.88 -12.18 -4.35
N LEU A 846 -10.67 -12.96 -5.41
CA LEU A 846 -9.84 -14.16 -5.32
C LEU A 846 -8.38 -13.82 -4.96
N ALA A 847 -7.86 -12.67 -5.40
CA ALA A 847 -6.56 -12.15 -4.98
C ALA A 847 -6.52 -11.72 -3.50
N ARG A 848 -7.66 -11.32 -2.92
CA ARG A 848 -7.83 -11.03 -1.47
C ARG A 848 -7.97 -12.29 -0.63
N HIS A 849 -8.37 -13.40 -1.24
CA HIS A 849 -8.67 -14.67 -0.58
C HIS A 849 -7.86 -15.83 -1.20
N PRO A 850 -6.51 -15.82 -1.06
CA PRO A 850 -5.64 -16.78 -1.75
C PRO A 850 -5.95 -18.23 -1.38
N GLU A 851 -6.30 -18.53 -0.13
CA GLU A 851 -6.75 -19.84 0.30
C GLU A 851 -7.97 -20.36 -0.49
N PHE A 852 -8.97 -19.51 -0.70
CA PHE A 852 -10.15 -19.87 -1.49
C PHE A 852 -9.81 -20.01 -2.98
N GLN A 853 -8.94 -19.14 -3.50
CA GLN A 853 -8.42 -19.24 -4.86
C GLN A 853 -7.70 -20.57 -5.11
N HIS A 854 -6.93 -21.07 -4.15
CA HIS A 854 -6.28 -22.37 -4.22
C HIS A 854 -7.29 -23.54 -4.22
N GLN A 855 -8.33 -23.47 -3.39
CA GLN A 855 -9.39 -24.49 -3.33
C GLN A 855 -10.16 -24.56 -4.65
N LEU A 856 -10.63 -23.41 -5.14
CA LEU A 856 -11.32 -23.30 -6.42
C LEU A 856 -10.47 -23.86 -7.58
N ARG A 857 -9.19 -23.51 -7.62
CA ARG A 857 -8.26 -24.02 -8.63
C ARG A 857 -8.08 -25.53 -8.56
N ALA A 858 -7.93 -26.08 -7.36
CA ALA A 858 -7.80 -27.52 -7.17
C ALA A 858 -9.05 -28.27 -7.69
N GLU A 859 -10.23 -27.70 -7.46
CA GLU A 859 -11.49 -28.25 -7.95
C GLU A 859 -11.61 -28.18 -9.48
N ILE A 860 -11.27 -27.03 -10.10
CA ILE A 860 -11.22 -26.88 -11.55
C ILE A 860 -10.27 -27.91 -12.18
N HIS A 861 -9.05 -28.08 -11.64
CA HIS A 861 -8.13 -29.09 -12.17
C HIS A 861 -8.61 -30.52 -11.96
N ALA A 862 -9.40 -30.79 -10.91
CA ALA A 862 -9.99 -32.10 -10.69
C ALA A 862 -11.10 -32.40 -11.69
N SER A 863 -11.97 -31.43 -12.01
CA SER A 863 -13.05 -31.61 -13.00
C SER A 863 -12.50 -31.81 -14.42
N LEU A 864 -11.39 -31.17 -14.76
CA LEU A 864 -10.71 -31.30 -16.06
C LEU A 864 -9.96 -32.65 -16.25
N ARG A 865 -9.79 -33.47 -15.20
CA ARG A 865 -9.10 -34.78 -15.25
C ARG A 865 -10.05 -35.99 -15.35
N GLY A 866 -11.35 -35.78 -15.56
CA GLY A 866 -12.35 -36.86 -15.71
C GLY A 866 -12.12 -37.74 -16.95
N PRO A 867 -12.66 -38.98 -17.00
CA PRO A 867 -12.36 -39.95 -18.05
C PRO A 867 -12.93 -39.51 -19.40
N ALA A 868 -12.05 -39.10 -20.31
CA ALA A 868 -12.34 -38.90 -21.71
C ALA A 868 -12.63 -40.23 -22.41
N SER A 869 -13.88 -40.71 -22.38
CA SER A 869 -14.33 -41.76 -23.30
C SER A 869 -15.85 -41.80 -23.43
N THR A 870 -16.42 -41.25 -24.51
CA THR A 870 -17.28 -41.94 -25.52
C THR A 870 -18.08 -40.94 -26.37
N SER A 871 -18.26 -41.26 -27.65
CA SER A 871 -18.73 -40.38 -28.72
C SER A 871 -20.26 -40.37 -28.88
N SER A 872 -21.02 -39.97 -27.85
CA SER A 872 -22.46 -39.70 -28.00
C SER A 872 -22.80 -38.27 -27.54
N TYR A 873 -23.80 -37.66 -28.18
CA TYR A 873 -24.26 -36.30 -27.84
C TYR A 873 -24.77 -36.22 -26.38
N GLU A 874 -25.36 -37.28 -25.85
CA GLU A 874 -25.79 -37.37 -24.45
C GLU A 874 -24.59 -37.48 -23.49
N SER A 875 -23.55 -38.24 -23.85
CA SER A 875 -22.27 -38.31 -23.11
C SER A 875 -21.53 -36.98 -23.13
N MET A 876 -21.59 -36.22 -24.23
CA MET A 876 -21.01 -34.87 -24.32
C MET A 876 -21.76 -33.88 -23.43
N VAL A 877 -23.08 -33.96 -23.35
CA VAL A 877 -23.91 -33.14 -22.45
C VAL A 877 -23.71 -33.52 -20.97
N GLU A 878 -23.51 -34.81 -20.66
CA GLU A 878 -23.12 -35.27 -19.32
C GLU A 878 -21.69 -34.84 -18.96
N THR A 879 -20.75 -34.89 -19.90
CA THR A 879 -19.38 -34.42 -19.71
C THR A 879 -19.35 -32.91 -19.48
N ILE A 880 -20.13 -32.12 -20.24
CA ILE A 880 -20.28 -30.66 -20.06
C ILE A 880 -20.97 -30.33 -18.72
N LYS A 881 -21.93 -31.15 -18.27
CA LYS A 881 -22.50 -31.05 -16.91
C LYS A 881 -21.43 -31.32 -15.84
N ILE A 882 -20.58 -32.33 -16.01
CA ILE A 882 -19.54 -32.71 -15.05
C ILE A 882 -18.35 -31.73 -15.06
N GLN A 883 -18.05 -31.09 -16.19
CA GLN A 883 -16.86 -30.23 -16.34
C GLN A 883 -17.01 -28.88 -15.61
N TRP A 884 -18.25 -28.40 -15.41
CA TRP A 884 -18.56 -27.07 -14.89
C TRP A 884 -19.54 -27.01 -13.70
N ASP A 885 -19.99 -28.15 -13.17
CA ASP A 885 -20.69 -28.24 -11.86
C ASP A 885 -19.63 -28.27 -10.74
N VAL A 886 -18.79 -27.24 -10.75
CA VAL A 886 -17.75 -26.97 -9.76
C VAL A 886 -18.43 -26.11 -8.71
N ASP A 887 -18.77 -26.71 -7.58
CA ASP A 887 -19.54 -26.06 -6.53
C ASP A 887 -18.88 -24.74 -6.12
N GLN A 888 -17.54 -24.71 -6.00
CA GLN A 888 -16.84 -23.47 -5.62
C GLN A 888 -16.86 -22.39 -6.70
N LEU A 889 -16.85 -22.77 -7.99
CA LEU A 889 -16.92 -21.80 -9.10
C LEU A 889 -18.27 -21.09 -9.11
N ILE A 890 -19.35 -21.87 -8.96
CA ILE A 890 -20.72 -21.36 -8.95
C ILE A 890 -20.91 -20.36 -7.80
N VAL A 891 -20.48 -20.74 -6.60
CA VAL A 891 -20.67 -19.89 -5.41
C VAL A 891 -19.72 -18.69 -5.40
N ALA A 892 -18.51 -18.80 -5.95
CA ALA A 892 -17.62 -17.65 -6.16
C ALA A 892 -18.25 -16.62 -7.11
N LEU A 893 -18.87 -17.09 -8.19
CA LEU A 893 -19.58 -16.26 -9.14
C LEU A 893 -20.83 -15.61 -8.55
N GLN A 894 -21.64 -16.38 -7.83
CA GLN A 894 -22.81 -15.87 -7.13
C GLN A 894 -22.42 -14.79 -6.11
N GLU A 895 -21.34 -15.02 -5.35
CA GLU A 895 -20.86 -14.06 -4.37
C GLU A 895 -20.26 -12.81 -5.01
N THR A 896 -19.54 -12.96 -6.13
CA THR A 896 -19.03 -11.82 -6.91
C THR A 896 -20.18 -10.96 -7.45
N LEU A 897 -21.20 -11.58 -8.06
CA LEU A 897 -22.39 -10.88 -8.59
C LEU A 897 -23.25 -10.26 -7.49
N ARG A 898 -23.24 -10.85 -6.28
CA ARG A 898 -23.87 -10.29 -5.09
C ARG A 898 -23.11 -9.06 -4.61
N LEU A 899 -21.78 -9.16 -4.52
CA LEU A 899 -20.95 -8.07 -4.02
C LEU A 899 -20.88 -6.90 -5.00
N TYR A 900 -20.71 -7.18 -6.29
CA TYR A 900 -20.41 -6.21 -7.33
C TYR A 900 -21.40 -6.32 -8.50
N PRO A 901 -22.70 -6.04 -8.31
CA PRO A 901 -23.66 -6.06 -9.40
C PRO A 901 -23.33 -4.95 -10.40
N PRO A 902 -23.11 -5.25 -11.69
CA PRO A 902 -22.74 -4.21 -12.67
C PRO A 902 -23.77 -3.08 -12.79
N GLY A 903 -25.06 -3.36 -12.55
CA GLY A 903 -26.11 -2.34 -12.43
C GLY A 903 -26.51 -2.11 -10.97
N VAL A 904 -26.49 -0.86 -10.53
CA VAL A 904 -26.66 -0.50 -9.10
C VAL A 904 -28.03 0.11 -8.78
N LEU A 905 -28.47 1.10 -9.57
CA LEU A 905 -29.65 1.93 -9.28
C LEU A 905 -30.64 2.13 -10.46
N PRO A 906 -31.16 1.04 -11.07
CA PRO A 906 -32.12 1.19 -12.16
C PRO A 906 -33.36 2.00 -11.77
N GLU A 907 -33.70 2.97 -12.60
CA GLU A 907 -34.83 3.89 -12.39
C GLU A 907 -36.17 3.30 -12.89
N ARG A 908 -37.22 3.51 -12.11
CA ARG A 908 -38.63 3.26 -12.45
C ARG A 908 -39.46 4.51 -12.19
N ILE A 909 -40.55 4.66 -12.92
CA ILE A 909 -41.54 5.72 -12.69
C ILE A 909 -42.93 5.13 -12.55
N ALA A 910 -43.69 5.59 -11.54
CA ALA A 910 -45.09 5.21 -11.40
C ALA A 910 -45.92 5.82 -12.54
N VAL A 911 -46.62 5.00 -13.33
CA VAL A 911 -47.44 5.49 -14.47
C VAL A 911 -48.85 5.91 -14.04
N GLN A 912 -49.25 5.52 -12.84
CA GLN A 912 -50.50 5.85 -12.17
C GLN A 912 -50.30 5.87 -10.65
N ASP A 913 -51.25 6.42 -9.91
CA ASP A 913 -51.26 6.33 -8.45
C ASP A 913 -51.37 4.87 -8.02
N THR A 914 -50.52 4.45 -7.09
CA THR A 914 -50.46 3.06 -6.64
C THR A 914 -49.92 2.95 -5.22
N VAL A 915 -49.93 1.73 -4.67
CA VAL A 915 -49.49 1.44 -3.31
C VAL A 915 -48.51 0.27 -3.38
N ILE A 916 -47.29 0.48 -2.88
CA ILE A 916 -46.22 -0.51 -2.84
C ILE A 916 -46.32 -1.29 -1.52
N PRO A 917 -46.49 -2.62 -1.53
CA PRO A 917 -46.47 -3.44 -0.31
C PRO A 917 -45.03 -3.63 0.20
N LEU A 918 -44.86 -3.85 1.51
CA LEU A 918 -43.57 -4.09 2.16
C LEU A 918 -43.51 -5.48 2.81
N THR A 919 -42.33 -6.12 2.82
CA THR A 919 -42.13 -7.41 3.49
C THR A 919 -42.37 -7.26 4.99
N ASP A 920 -41.73 -6.26 5.59
CA ASP A 920 -41.91 -5.87 6.98
C ASP A 920 -42.41 -4.42 7.05
N GLY A 921 -43.19 -4.09 8.09
CA GLY A 921 -43.65 -2.72 8.29
C GLY A 921 -42.52 -1.76 8.62
N ILE A 922 -42.46 -0.60 7.96
CA ILE A 922 -41.48 0.46 8.24
C ILE A 922 -42.09 1.53 9.14
N LYS A 923 -41.28 2.17 9.99
CA LYS A 923 -41.74 3.32 10.80
C LYS A 923 -41.62 4.60 9.99
N ASN A 924 -42.69 5.39 9.96
CA ASN A 924 -42.66 6.73 9.38
C ASN A 924 -42.04 7.75 10.35
N SER A 925 -41.94 9.01 9.93
CA SER A 925 -41.41 10.11 10.75
C SER A 925 -42.23 10.44 12.00
N THR A 926 -43.46 9.93 12.12
CA THR A 926 -44.31 10.07 13.32
C THR A 926 -44.26 8.83 14.22
N GLY A 927 -43.49 7.80 13.85
CA GLY A 927 -43.32 6.55 14.60
C GLY A 927 -44.37 5.48 14.32
N GLU A 928 -45.32 5.73 13.43
CA GLU A 928 -46.35 4.75 13.03
C GLU A 928 -45.79 3.72 12.05
N VAL A 929 -46.21 2.46 12.22
CA VAL A 929 -45.79 1.36 11.35
C VAL A 929 -46.65 1.34 10.09
N MET A 930 -46.02 1.49 8.94
CA MET A 930 -46.62 1.42 7.61
C MET A 930 -46.22 0.10 6.95
N ASN A 931 -47.21 -0.72 6.58
CA ASN A 931 -46.99 -1.97 5.82
C ASN A 931 -47.02 -1.76 4.30
N HIS A 932 -47.27 -0.52 3.86
CA HIS A 932 -47.36 -0.14 2.47
C HIS A 932 -47.01 1.32 2.26
N ILE A 933 -46.55 1.67 1.05
CA ILE A 933 -46.13 3.02 0.69
C ILE A 933 -46.99 3.54 -0.47
N PRO A 934 -47.74 4.63 -0.28
CA PRO A 934 -48.46 5.28 -1.37
C PRO A 934 -47.47 5.99 -2.31
N VAL A 935 -47.65 5.81 -3.61
CA VAL A 935 -46.82 6.40 -4.67
C VAL A 935 -47.71 7.07 -5.71
N GLN A 936 -47.39 8.32 -6.02
CA GLN A 936 -48.16 9.12 -6.98
C GLN A 936 -47.66 8.90 -8.41
N LYS A 937 -48.55 9.08 -9.38
CA LYS A 937 -48.19 9.13 -10.80
C LYS A 937 -47.05 10.12 -11.04
N GLY A 938 -46.01 9.66 -11.73
CA GLY A 938 -44.82 10.44 -12.05
C GLY A 938 -43.72 10.39 -10.99
N GLN A 939 -43.95 9.75 -9.84
CA GLN A 939 -42.94 9.60 -8.80
C GLN A 939 -41.86 8.59 -9.24
N VAL A 940 -40.60 8.95 -9.01
CA VAL A 940 -39.43 8.15 -9.35
C VAL A 940 -39.07 7.21 -8.21
N VAL A 941 -38.86 5.95 -8.57
CA VAL A 941 -38.47 4.86 -7.67
C VAL A 941 -37.18 4.23 -8.19
N HIS A 942 -36.15 4.17 -7.36
CA HIS A 942 -34.91 3.46 -7.65
C HIS A 942 -34.96 2.06 -7.05
N VAL A 943 -34.62 1.08 -7.88
CA VAL A 943 -34.37 -0.29 -7.45
C VAL A 943 -32.94 -0.32 -6.89
N ALA A 944 -32.80 -0.36 -5.56
CA ALA A 944 -31.51 -0.31 -4.89
C ALA A 944 -30.87 -1.71 -4.83
N ILE A 945 -30.22 -2.11 -5.93
CA ILE A 945 -29.67 -3.46 -6.10
C ILE A 945 -28.57 -3.73 -5.05
N ALA A 946 -27.64 -2.80 -4.85
CA ALA A 946 -26.57 -2.96 -3.87
C ALA A 946 -27.12 -3.16 -2.45
N SER A 947 -28.06 -2.31 -2.03
CA SER A 947 -28.72 -2.41 -0.73
C SER A 947 -29.43 -3.75 -0.57
N TYR A 948 -30.22 -4.19 -1.56
CA TYR A 948 -30.88 -5.50 -1.53
C TYR A 948 -29.88 -6.65 -1.39
N GLN A 949 -28.76 -6.59 -2.11
CA GLN A 949 -27.70 -7.58 -2.06
C GLN A 949 -26.82 -7.47 -0.80
N ARG A 950 -27.10 -6.52 0.10
CA ARG A 950 -26.48 -6.34 1.42
C ARG A 950 -27.45 -6.35 2.60
N LEU A 951 -28.73 -6.66 2.36
CA LEU A 951 -29.70 -6.80 3.43
C LEU A 951 -29.30 -7.93 4.39
N GLN A 952 -28.95 -7.58 5.63
CA GLN A 952 -28.59 -8.56 6.66
C GLN A 952 -29.73 -9.53 6.97
N SER A 953 -30.97 -9.06 6.91
CA SER A 953 -32.17 -9.91 7.05
C SER A 953 -32.28 -11.03 6.01
N ARG A 954 -31.51 -10.93 4.91
CA ARG A 954 -31.50 -11.93 3.83
C ARG A 954 -30.18 -12.69 3.71
N TRP A 955 -29.07 -11.97 3.86
CA TRP A 955 -27.72 -12.48 3.61
C TRP A 955 -26.90 -12.70 4.90
N GLY A 956 -27.49 -12.52 6.08
CA GLY A 956 -26.82 -12.66 7.38
C GLY A 956 -26.05 -11.41 7.80
N ASP A 957 -25.58 -11.40 9.06
CA ASP A 957 -24.89 -10.24 9.65
C ASP A 957 -23.61 -9.85 8.90
N ASP A 958 -22.98 -10.83 8.26
CA ASP A 958 -21.78 -10.69 7.45
C ASP A 958 -22.06 -10.37 5.98
N ALA A 959 -23.25 -9.83 5.65
CA ALA A 959 -23.66 -9.50 4.29
C ALA A 959 -22.64 -8.65 3.51
N HIS A 960 -21.79 -7.88 4.18
CA HIS A 960 -20.77 -7.03 3.54
C HIS A 960 -19.48 -7.78 3.16
N GLN A 961 -19.29 -9.02 3.60
CA GLN A 961 -18.08 -9.83 3.35
C GLN A 961 -18.21 -10.70 2.10
N PHE A 962 -17.09 -10.98 1.44
CA PHE A 962 -17.01 -12.00 0.38
C PHE A 962 -16.93 -13.38 1.05
N ARG A 963 -18.06 -14.10 1.12
CA ARG A 963 -18.14 -15.43 1.72
C ARG A 963 -18.88 -16.41 0.81
N PRO A 964 -18.19 -17.03 -0.17
CA PRO A 964 -18.84 -17.96 -1.10
C PRO A 964 -19.51 -19.17 -0.43
N SER A 965 -19.03 -19.64 0.73
CA SER A 965 -19.64 -20.76 1.46
C SER A 965 -21.10 -20.53 1.88
N ARG A 966 -21.58 -19.27 1.91
CA ARG A 966 -22.97 -18.93 2.27
C ARG A 966 -24.03 -19.59 1.39
N TRP A 967 -23.64 -19.91 0.16
CA TRP A 967 -24.50 -20.51 -0.84
C TRP A 967 -24.69 -22.01 -0.60
N ILE A 968 -23.87 -22.61 0.26
CA ILE A 968 -23.82 -24.06 0.54
C ILE A 968 -24.31 -24.34 1.97
N ASP A 969 -23.95 -23.49 2.94
CA ASP A 969 -24.19 -23.71 4.38
C ASP A 969 -25.64 -23.47 4.84
N GLY A 970 -26.54 -23.08 3.93
CA GLY A 970 -27.96 -22.84 4.22
C GLY A 970 -28.25 -21.52 4.95
N THR A 971 -27.27 -20.62 5.06
CA THR A 971 -27.43 -19.31 5.74
C THR A 971 -28.23 -18.29 4.93
N VAL A 972 -28.37 -18.48 3.62
CA VAL A 972 -29.21 -17.62 2.77
C VAL A 972 -30.68 -17.87 3.06
N VAL A 973 -31.39 -16.82 3.51
CA VAL A 973 -32.82 -16.92 3.80
C VAL A 973 -33.59 -17.22 2.51
N GLN A 974 -34.16 -18.42 2.45
CA GLN A 974 -35.05 -18.86 1.38
C GLN A 974 -36.39 -18.13 1.53
N GLY A 975 -36.55 -17.03 0.80
CA GLY A 975 -37.75 -16.19 0.81
C GLY A 975 -38.24 -15.85 -0.59
N GLN A 976 -39.02 -14.78 -0.73
CA GLN A 976 -39.55 -14.32 -2.02
C GLN A 976 -38.41 -14.08 -3.02
N ALA A 977 -38.45 -14.82 -4.14
CA ALA A 977 -37.49 -14.71 -5.22
C ALA A 977 -37.73 -13.44 -6.04
N VAL A 978 -36.69 -12.61 -6.19
CA VAL A 978 -36.78 -11.34 -6.93
C VAL A 978 -36.04 -11.41 -8.26
N GLY A 979 -34.94 -12.16 -8.34
CA GLY A 979 -34.14 -12.33 -9.57
C GLY A 979 -33.95 -13.79 -10.00
N PRO A 980 -33.47 -14.02 -11.25
CA PRO A 980 -33.51 -15.33 -11.91
C PRO A 980 -32.39 -16.30 -11.50
N TYR A 981 -31.33 -15.83 -10.83
CA TYR A 981 -30.14 -16.63 -10.51
C TYR A 981 -29.82 -16.50 -9.02
N GLY A 982 -30.11 -17.54 -8.23
CA GLY A 982 -29.84 -17.53 -6.78
C GLY A 982 -30.51 -16.38 -6.01
N ASN A 983 -31.66 -15.90 -6.49
CA ASN A 983 -32.34 -14.68 -6.00
C ASN A 983 -31.56 -13.36 -6.17
N LEU A 984 -30.43 -13.35 -6.89
CA LEU A 984 -29.65 -12.15 -7.13
C LEU A 984 -30.41 -11.17 -8.01
N LEU A 985 -30.46 -9.90 -7.57
CA LEU A 985 -31.13 -8.84 -8.30
C LEU A 985 -30.29 -8.25 -9.44
N THR A 986 -29.05 -8.73 -9.59
CA THR A 986 -28.09 -8.32 -10.63
C THR A 986 -28.66 -8.39 -12.04
N PHE A 987 -29.52 -9.37 -12.32
CA PHE A 987 -30.18 -9.55 -13.62
C PHE A 987 -31.60 -8.97 -13.68
N LEU A 988 -32.03 -8.20 -12.67
CA LEU A 988 -33.39 -7.74 -12.45
C LEU A 988 -34.42 -8.89 -12.38
N GLY A 989 -35.70 -8.54 -12.32
CA GLY A 989 -36.83 -9.48 -12.26
C GLY A 989 -37.99 -9.05 -13.14
N GLY A 990 -38.99 -9.93 -13.24
CA GLY A 990 -40.25 -9.69 -13.96
C GLY A 990 -40.12 -9.68 -15.49
N PRO A 991 -41.09 -9.09 -16.22
CA PRO A 991 -41.14 -9.12 -17.69
C PRO A 991 -39.93 -8.49 -18.40
N ARG A 992 -39.13 -7.71 -17.66
CA ARG A 992 -37.93 -6.98 -18.13
C ARG A 992 -36.62 -7.56 -17.57
N VAL A 993 -36.64 -8.78 -17.01
CA VAL A 993 -35.44 -9.50 -16.58
C VAL A 993 -34.40 -9.55 -17.71
N CYS A 994 -33.10 -9.52 -17.38
CA CYS A 994 -32.02 -9.57 -18.37
C CYS A 994 -32.27 -10.71 -19.38
N LEU A 995 -32.23 -10.39 -20.68
CA LEU A 995 -32.45 -11.39 -21.74
C LEU A 995 -31.30 -12.41 -21.78
N GLY A 996 -30.07 -11.93 -21.62
CA GLY A 996 -28.84 -12.71 -21.74
C GLY A 996 -28.30 -13.27 -20.42
N TRP A 997 -29.09 -13.39 -19.34
CA TRP A 997 -28.52 -13.82 -18.05
C TRP A 997 -27.88 -15.21 -18.10
N ARG A 998 -28.47 -16.16 -18.83
CA ARG A 998 -27.90 -17.51 -19.00
C ARG A 998 -26.61 -17.49 -19.81
N PHE A 999 -26.59 -16.63 -20.83
CA PHE A 999 -25.41 -16.40 -21.67
C PHE A 999 -24.26 -15.87 -20.82
N ALA A 1000 -24.50 -14.81 -20.05
CA ALA A 1000 -23.51 -14.17 -19.20
C ALA A 1000 -22.96 -15.14 -18.14
N ILE A 1001 -23.81 -15.94 -17.49
CA ILE A 1001 -23.35 -16.93 -16.50
C ILE A 1001 -22.43 -17.98 -17.15
N LEU A 1002 -22.82 -18.55 -18.30
CA LEU A 1002 -21.99 -19.55 -18.98
C LEU A 1002 -20.66 -18.95 -19.46
N GLU A 1003 -20.68 -17.74 -20.03
CA GLU A 1003 -19.48 -17.02 -20.45
C GLU A 1003 -18.54 -16.77 -19.26
N MET A 1004 -19.07 -16.25 -18.15
CA MET A 1004 -18.28 -16.00 -16.94
C MET A 1004 -17.70 -17.28 -16.35
N GLN A 1005 -18.43 -18.40 -16.35
CA GLN A 1005 -17.95 -19.71 -15.87
C GLN A 1005 -16.75 -20.20 -16.67
N VAL A 1006 -16.83 -20.13 -18.01
CA VAL A 1006 -15.75 -20.56 -18.90
C VAL A 1006 -14.52 -19.67 -18.69
N PHE A 1007 -14.69 -18.34 -18.67
CA PHE A 1007 -13.58 -17.41 -18.47
C PHE A 1007 -12.93 -17.55 -17.10
N PHE A 1008 -13.69 -17.62 -16.01
CA PHE A 1008 -13.10 -17.77 -14.67
C PHE A 1008 -12.31 -19.05 -14.55
N SER A 1009 -12.80 -20.13 -15.14
CA SER A 1009 -12.13 -21.41 -14.98
C SER A 1009 -10.81 -21.46 -15.72
N GLU A 1010 -10.76 -20.88 -16.91
CA GLU A 1010 -9.53 -20.75 -17.67
C GLU A 1010 -8.52 -19.81 -16.96
N LEU A 1011 -8.99 -18.66 -16.46
CA LEU A 1011 -8.16 -17.68 -15.75
C LEU A 1011 -7.61 -18.22 -14.43
N ILE A 1012 -8.45 -18.79 -13.57
CA ILE A 1012 -8.08 -19.30 -12.24
C ILE A 1012 -7.34 -20.64 -12.34
N GLY A 1013 -7.68 -21.46 -13.35
CA GLY A 1013 -6.96 -22.69 -13.65
C GLY A 1013 -5.52 -22.44 -14.10
N THR A 1014 -5.24 -21.33 -14.79
CA THR A 1014 -3.90 -21.07 -15.36
C THR A 1014 -3.05 -20.09 -14.56
N PHE A 1015 -3.66 -19.12 -13.86
CA PHE A 1015 -2.94 -18.05 -13.18
C PHE A 1015 -3.25 -17.99 -11.69
N SER A 1016 -2.27 -17.48 -10.94
CA SER A 1016 -2.41 -16.97 -9.58
C SER A 1016 -2.50 -15.45 -9.62
N PHE A 1017 -3.48 -14.90 -8.92
CA PHE A 1017 -3.70 -13.46 -8.79
C PHE A 1017 -3.36 -13.01 -7.37
N ALA A 1018 -2.59 -11.93 -7.27
CA ALA A 1018 -2.22 -11.29 -6.00
C ALA A 1018 -2.38 -9.77 -6.07
N LEU A 1019 -2.62 -9.13 -4.93
CA LEU A 1019 -2.71 -7.67 -4.83
C LEU A 1019 -1.30 -7.03 -4.96
N PRO A 1020 -1.16 -5.88 -5.65
CA PRO A 1020 0.06 -5.08 -5.55
C PRO A 1020 0.14 -4.43 -4.16
N GLU A 1021 1.32 -4.47 -3.54
CA GLU A 1021 1.57 -3.95 -2.19
C GLU A 1021 1.33 -2.42 -2.05
N ASP A 1022 1.28 -1.70 -3.17
CA ASP A 1022 1.26 -0.24 -3.25
C ASP A 1022 -0.01 0.36 -3.90
N HIS A 1023 -1.00 -0.44 -4.30
CA HIS A 1023 -2.07 0.07 -5.17
C HIS A 1023 -3.43 0.35 -4.53
N CYS A 1024 -3.92 1.57 -4.78
CA CYS A 1024 -5.26 2.01 -4.47
C CYS A 1024 -6.16 1.90 -5.70
N LEU A 1025 -7.27 1.18 -5.57
CA LEU A 1025 -8.38 1.25 -6.51
C LEU A 1025 -9.62 1.79 -5.80
N ARG A 1026 -10.27 2.78 -6.40
CA ARG A 1026 -11.58 3.26 -5.98
C ARG A 1026 -12.62 2.63 -6.89
N THR A 1027 -13.67 2.05 -6.31
CA THR A 1027 -14.85 1.69 -7.08
C THR A 1027 -15.67 2.96 -7.26
N LEU A 1028 -15.70 3.53 -8.46
CA LEU A 1028 -16.65 4.60 -8.73
C LEU A 1028 -18.03 4.00 -8.99
N ASN A 1029 -19.02 4.51 -8.27
CA ASN A 1029 -20.42 4.19 -8.55
C ASN A 1029 -20.86 4.99 -9.77
N ALA A 1030 -21.08 4.28 -10.87
CA ALA A 1030 -21.69 4.80 -12.07
C ALA A 1030 -22.60 3.71 -12.68
N ASN A 1031 -23.25 3.97 -13.81
CA ASN A 1031 -24.17 3.01 -14.43
C ASN A 1031 -23.52 1.63 -14.71
N THR A 1032 -22.18 1.59 -14.77
CA THR A 1032 -21.37 0.37 -14.69
C THR A 1032 -20.27 0.57 -13.64
N LEU A 1033 -20.07 -0.42 -12.76
CA LEU A 1033 -19.03 -0.38 -11.72
C LEU A 1033 -17.65 -0.46 -12.35
N ILE A 1034 -16.83 0.58 -12.20
CA ILE A 1034 -15.47 0.59 -12.75
C ILE A 1034 -14.47 0.98 -11.68
N LEU A 1035 -13.38 0.20 -11.61
CA LEU A 1035 -12.23 0.47 -10.75
C LEU A 1035 -11.38 1.59 -11.35
N VAL A 1036 -11.02 2.58 -10.54
CA VAL A 1036 -10.14 3.68 -10.94
C VAL A 1036 -9.00 3.88 -9.93
N THR A 1037 -7.86 4.32 -10.43
CA THR A 1037 -6.70 4.74 -9.63
C THR A 1037 -6.97 6.09 -8.94
N PRO A 1038 -6.10 6.54 -8.02
CA PRO A 1038 -6.15 7.90 -7.47
C PRO A 1038 -5.98 9.00 -8.52
N SER A 1039 -5.36 8.70 -9.67
CA SER A 1039 -5.26 9.62 -10.82
C SER A 1039 -6.55 9.68 -11.65
N GLY A 1040 -7.57 8.89 -11.32
CA GLY A 1040 -8.85 8.83 -12.03
C GLY A 1040 -8.80 7.96 -13.30
N GLU A 1041 -7.71 7.23 -13.53
CA GLU A 1041 -7.57 6.30 -14.66
C GLU A 1041 -8.26 4.97 -14.30
N LYS A 1042 -8.93 4.36 -15.27
CA LYS A 1042 -9.46 2.99 -15.08
C LYS A 1042 -8.29 2.04 -14.93
N ALA A 1043 -8.24 1.33 -13.81
CA ALA A 1043 -7.26 0.27 -13.65
C ALA A 1043 -7.72 -0.77 -12.63
N ALA A 1044 -7.30 -2.00 -12.82
CA ALA A 1044 -7.37 -3.08 -11.86
C ALA A 1044 -6.07 -3.87 -11.88
N PRO A 1045 -4.92 -3.28 -11.50
CA PRO A 1045 -3.66 -3.97 -11.60
C PRO A 1045 -3.58 -5.06 -10.53
N LEU A 1046 -3.36 -6.29 -10.98
CA LEU A 1046 -3.03 -7.43 -10.14
C LEU A 1046 -1.63 -7.92 -10.52
N TYR A 1047 -0.93 -8.50 -9.55
CA TYR A 1047 0.20 -9.36 -9.87
C TYR A 1047 -0.33 -10.68 -10.38
N ILE A 1048 0.10 -11.05 -11.59
CA ILE A 1048 -0.34 -12.27 -12.27
C ILE A 1048 0.87 -13.17 -12.37
N THR A 1049 0.76 -14.39 -11.87
CA THR A 1049 1.80 -15.41 -11.96
C THR A 1049 1.22 -16.65 -12.62
N ARG A 1050 1.78 -17.07 -13.75
CA ARG A 1050 1.43 -18.37 -14.34
C ARG A 1050 1.84 -19.50 -13.39
N ILE A 1051 0.97 -20.48 -13.23
CA ILE A 1051 1.16 -21.64 -12.34
C ILE A 1051 1.79 -22.81 -13.10
#